data_AF-A0A7Y4UH56-F1
#
_entry.id   AF-A0A7Y4UH56-F1
#
_cell.length_a   1.000
_cell.length_b   1.000
_cell.length_c   1.000
_cell.angle_alpha   90.00
_cell.angle_beta   90.00
_cell.angle_gamma   90.00
#
_symmetry.space_group_name_H-M   'P 1'
#
loop_
_entity.id
_entity.type
_entity.pdbx_description
1 polymer ?
#
loop_
_entity_poly.entity_id
_entity_poly.type
_entity_poly.pdbx_seq_one_letter_code
_entity_poly.pdbx_strand_id
1 'polypeptide(L)'
;MQRRRELRELARVPALLGFILQLWQEHGSVTNDKLELYQQITLKLAQQLDSEKEGVEPNRKWLVDDAGGSLKLDLLKQLAFNQLLKGLIRPPYDIGNTENDVNRLVFTSEQLRDEAIAFARALKEREGTVIERPRDLAEDVKATALLRQVGTDHYAFAHLTLQEYLAAWQLAKRDNGDTCERVFCRAYFNPTLAEMEVLPMTLGLVEEPDKFYEALEKLPESLIFTYVRLCSRCLPYTSRRNPASGSSELFKRLIVHLKIRTEGEAEFLGFVLRPVSISQNKIFIFIFLILLLTEESKLESQLLTVSIYGRIYQAVKFISLDASKDSINELKALSADRLSTPDFAEFIYSLQLDDNFGDKSQFSSLLLDLKHTNRFVRWRSAILLMHMAEQSASISQTTLTNRLLFAMKSHDSYVRKKAASIIGYYTTDQHIFSSLSDIASRDLEMEVKDIAHEAMQSLTAKFCYFDLSLSTSVTNISSQPKSPSLLTVQARVELEQQISVKYQEVLHNSDARQKGKALEDLLTALFATIPGFTVSERNYNTATEEIDLVVRNESPDPFWREWGSLILVEAKNWQAQRVGKNEYVQFYRKLETRGGHCRLGFLICTEKFAETFDKERLRDSKFPLRVVPIDGAGLRQLVEADDREPLLRKFVERAVLT
;
A
#
# COMPACT_ATOMS: atom_id res chain seq x y z
N MET A 1 -0.75 21.46 30.52
CA MET A 1 -1.03 21.17 29.10
C MET A 1 -1.25 22.42 28.22
N GLN A 2 -1.86 23.50 28.71
CA GLN A 2 -2.13 24.70 27.89
C GLN A 2 -0.86 25.37 27.29
N ARG A 3 0.32 25.22 27.90
CA ARG A 3 1.59 25.78 27.40
C ARG A 3 2.51 24.78 26.68
N ARG A 4 2.10 23.52 26.52
CA ARG A 4 2.93 22.43 25.96
C ARG A 4 2.15 21.69 24.87
N ARG A 5 2.44 22.02 23.60
CA ARG A 5 1.57 21.73 22.45
C ARG A 5 1.69 20.28 21.97
N GLU A 6 2.86 19.70 22.11
CA GLU A 6 3.20 18.31 21.79
C GLU A 6 2.45 17.34 22.72
N LEU A 7 2.45 17.66 24.03
CA LEU A 7 1.66 16.95 25.03
C LEU A 7 0.16 17.06 24.78
N ARG A 8 -0.30 18.18 24.21
CA ARG A 8 -1.72 18.39 23.91
C ARG A 8 -2.23 17.45 22.82
N GLU A 9 -1.42 17.16 21.80
CA GLU A 9 -1.79 16.22 20.72
C GLU A 9 -1.83 14.78 21.24
N LEU A 10 -0.84 14.35 22.01
CA LEU A 10 -0.87 13.02 22.64
C LEU A 10 -2.05 12.90 23.63
N ALA A 11 -2.33 13.97 24.38
CA ALA A 11 -3.46 14.05 25.31
C ALA A 11 -4.85 14.05 24.64
N ARG A 12 -4.95 14.17 23.31
CA ARG A 12 -6.23 13.98 22.60
C ARG A 12 -6.62 12.52 22.52
N VAL A 13 -5.65 11.61 22.64
CA VAL A 13 -5.90 10.17 22.71
C VAL A 13 -6.16 9.82 24.18
N PRO A 14 -7.37 9.35 24.55
CA PRO A 14 -7.71 9.11 25.95
C PRO A 14 -6.74 8.19 26.70
N ALA A 15 -6.26 7.13 26.04
CA ALA A 15 -5.29 6.21 26.62
C ALA A 15 -3.95 6.90 26.94
N LEU A 16 -3.40 7.67 25.99
CA LEU A 16 -2.14 8.39 26.18
C LEU A 16 -2.27 9.53 27.20
N LEU A 17 -3.43 10.21 27.26
CA LEU A 17 -3.73 11.17 28.31
C LEU A 17 -3.64 10.53 29.70
N GLY A 18 -4.24 9.34 29.87
CA GLY A 18 -4.16 8.57 31.12
C GLY A 18 -2.71 8.34 31.55
N PHE A 19 -1.86 7.84 30.64
CA PHE A 19 -0.45 7.58 30.93
C PHE A 19 0.34 8.86 31.23
N ILE A 20 0.08 9.94 30.49
CA ILE A 20 0.72 11.25 30.75
C ILE A 20 0.33 11.79 32.13
N LEU A 21 -0.93 11.65 32.53
CA LEU A 21 -1.39 12.06 33.87
C LEU A 21 -0.73 11.22 34.96
N GLN A 22 -0.60 9.92 34.75
CA GLN A 22 0.06 9.02 35.71
C GLN A 22 1.55 9.35 35.86
N LEU A 23 2.28 9.61 34.76
CA LEU A 23 3.67 10.05 34.80
C LEU A 23 3.83 11.40 35.51
N TRP A 24 2.89 12.33 35.28
CA TRP A 24 2.91 13.62 35.96
C TRP A 24 2.65 13.49 37.47
N GLN A 25 1.72 12.63 37.88
CA GLN A 25 1.43 12.38 39.29
C GLN A 25 2.65 11.81 40.04
N GLU A 26 3.42 10.93 39.40
CA GLU A 26 4.57 10.29 40.03
C GLU A 26 5.84 11.17 40.04
N HIS A 27 6.13 11.87 38.95
CA HIS A 27 7.38 12.62 38.78
C HIS A 27 7.23 14.14 38.97
N GLY A 28 6.01 14.65 39.14
CA GLY A 28 5.70 16.08 39.22
C GLY A 28 5.91 16.87 37.92
N SER A 29 6.49 16.25 36.89
CA SER A 29 6.76 16.85 35.59
C SER A 29 6.76 15.78 34.50
N VAL A 30 6.58 16.21 33.25
CA VAL A 30 6.67 15.35 32.06
C VAL A 30 7.64 16.00 31.09
N THR A 31 8.46 15.21 30.40
CA THR A 31 9.37 15.72 29.36
C THR A 31 8.58 16.42 28.24
N ASN A 32 9.23 17.38 27.57
CA ASN A 32 8.67 18.00 26.36
C ASN A 32 9.11 17.25 25.09
N ASP A 33 10.03 16.29 25.21
CA ASP A 33 10.49 15.48 24.10
C ASP A 33 9.52 14.32 23.85
N LYS A 34 9.01 14.24 22.62
CA LYS A 34 7.97 13.28 22.25
C LYS A 34 8.49 11.83 22.28
N LEU A 35 9.74 11.59 21.87
CA LEU A 35 10.35 10.25 21.86
C LEU A 35 10.71 9.79 23.27
N GLU A 36 11.21 10.70 24.10
CA GLU A 36 11.47 10.41 25.52
C GLU A 36 10.17 10.12 26.27
N LEU A 37 9.08 10.81 25.95
CA LEU A 37 7.78 10.51 26.53
C LEU A 37 7.29 9.11 26.12
N TYR A 38 7.40 8.75 24.84
CA TYR A 38 7.09 7.38 24.41
C TYR A 38 7.99 6.33 25.08
N GLN A 39 9.28 6.65 25.28
CA GLN A 39 10.20 5.79 26.03
C GLN A 39 9.72 5.56 27.47
N GLN A 40 9.35 6.63 28.18
CA GLN A 40 8.87 6.57 29.56
C GLN A 40 7.55 5.79 29.66
N ILE A 41 6.60 6.05 28.76
CA ILE A 41 5.31 5.35 28.72
C ILE A 41 5.53 3.86 28.45
N THR A 42 6.30 3.50 27.42
CA THR A 42 6.50 2.08 27.05
C THR A 42 7.24 1.28 28.11
N LEU A 43 8.26 1.86 28.74
CA LEU A 43 8.98 1.23 29.86
C LEU A 43 8.05 0.99 31.05
N LYS A 44 7.27 2.00 31.42
CA LYS A 44 6.33 1.91 32.54
C LYS A 44 5.27 0.84 32.31
N LEU A 45 4.67 0.81 31.12
CA LEU A 45 3.67 -0.19 30.78
C LEU A 45 4.24 -1.61 30.71
N ALA A 46 5.51 -1.76 30.32
CA ALA A 46 6.19 -3.06 30.38
C ALA A 46 6.48 -3.53 31.81
N GLN A 47 6.58 -2.62 32.78
CA GLN A 47 6.78 -2.92 34.21
C GLN A 47 5.44 -3.11 34.95
N GLN A 48 4.35 -2.56 34.44
CA GLN A 48 3.05 -2.59 35.09
C GLN A 48 2.30 -3.88 34.78
N LEU A 49 1.91 -4.60 35.82
CA LEU A 49 0.96 -5.71 35.74
C LEU A 49 -0.44 -5.16 35.49
N ASP A 50 -1.14 -5.71 34.51
CA ASP A 50 -2.52 -5.35 34.20
C ASP A 50 -3.48 -6.37 34.82
N SER A 51 -3.90 -6.11 36.06
CA SER A 51 -4.82 -6.97 36.81
C SER A 51 -6.27 -6.92 36.33
N GLU A 52 -6.60 -6.04 35.37
CA GLU A 52 -7.93 -6.00 34.76
C GLU A 52 -8.05 -7.05 33.65
N LYS A 53 -6.93 -7.63 33.19
CA LYS A 53 -6.94 -8.70 32.20
C LYS A 53 -7.41 -10.03 32.78
N GLU A 54 -8.20 -10.72 31.97
CA GLU A 54 -8.63 -12.07 32.24
C GLU A 54 -7.43 -12.99 32.47
N GLY A 55 -7.41 -13.69 33.61
CA GLY A 55 -6.33 -14.61 33.98
C GLY A 55 -5.09 -13.97 34.60
N VAL A 56 -5.07 -12.65 34.84
CA VAL A 56 -3.96 -11.97 35.54
C VAL A 56 -4.37 -11.62 36.97
N GLU A 57 -3.92 -12.42 37.93
CA GLU A 57 -4.18 -12.14 39.35
C GLU A 57 -3.44 -10.88 39.83
N PRO A 58 -4.03 -10.02 40.69
CA PRO A 58 -3.37 -8.81 41.19
C PRO A 58 -2.03 -9.04 41.89
N ASN A 59 -1.84 -10.23 42.48
CA ASN A 59 -0.62 -10.60 43.21
C ASN A 59 0.30 -11.53 42.40
N ARG A 60 0.05 -11.68 41.10
CA ARG A 60 0.87 -12.50 40.20
C ARG A 60 2.31 -11.99 40.20
N LYS A 61 3.26 -12.89 40.46
CA LYS A 61 4.69 -12.61 40.30
C LYS A 61 5.11 -12.78 38.84
N TRP A 62 6.09 -12.00 38.39
CA TRP A 62 6.75 -12.23 37.12
C TRP A 62 7.42 -13.61 37.12
N LEU A 63 7.24 -14.35 36.04
CA LEU A 63 7.78 -15.69 35.87
C LEU A 63 9.27 -15.65 35.51
N VAL A 64 9.69 -14.59 34.83
CA VAL A 64 11.09 -14.27 34.50
C VAL A 64 11.58 -13.14 35.40
N ASP A 65 12.82 -13.27 35.89
CA ASP A 65 13.48 -12.23 36.68
C ASP A 65 13.83 -11.03 35.79
N ASP A 66 12.87 -10.11 35.67
CA ASP A 66 12.94 -8.90 34.86
C ASP A 66 12.19 -7.77 35.57
N ALA A 67 12.56 -7.49 36.83
CA ALA A 67 11.90 -6.46 37.63
C ALA A 67 11.96 -5.07 36.96
N GLY A 68 13.03 -4.80 36.21
CA GLY A 68 13.19 -3.56 35.43
C GLY A 68 12.38 -3.52 34.12
N GLY A 69 11.76 -4.63 33.71
CA GLY A 69 10.96 -4.70 32.48
C GLY A 69 11.78 -4.64 31.18
N SER A 70 13.11 -4.70 31.25
CA SER A 70 13.97 -4.55 30.07
C SER A 70 13.83 -5.72 29.11
N LEU A 71 13.80 -6.96 29.61
CA LEU A 71 13.64 -8.14 28.76
C LEU A 71 12.25 -8.18 28.12
N LYS A 72 11.20 -7.85 28.89
CA LYS A 72 9.84 -7.69 28.37
C LYS A 72 9.78 -6.63 27.27
N LEU A 73 10.38 -5.47 27.51
CA LEU A 73 10.39 -4.36 26.56
C LEU A 73 11.18 -4.70 25.28
N ASP A 74 12.31 -5.40 25.39
CA ASP A 74 13.12 -5.80 24.24
C ASP A 74 12.43 -6.87 23.38
N LEU A 75 11.75 -7.83 24.00
CA LEU A 75 10.85 -8.73 23.28
C LEU A 75 9.73 -7.96 22.55
N LEU A 76 9.11 -6.99 23.21
CA LEU A 76 8.04 -6.16 22.63
C LEU A 76 8.54 -5.29 21.48
N LYS A 77 9.77 -4.77 21.53
CA LYS A 77 10.43 -4.07 20.41
C LYS A 77 10.65 -4.99 19.21
N GLN A 78 11.15 -6.20 19.45
CA GLN A 78 11.34 -7.20 18.39
C GLN A 78 9.99 -7.61 17.76
N LEU A 79 8.97 -7.83 18.58
CA LEU A 79 7.62 -8.14 18.12
C LEU A 79 7.03 -7.00 17.28
N ALA A 80 7.06 -5.76 17.78
CA ALA A 80 6.52 -4.59 17.07
C ALA A 80 7.20 -4.42 15.70
N PHE A 81 8.53 -4.56 15.67
CA PHE A 81 9.31 -4.54 14.44
C PHE A 81 8.93 -5.67 13.49
N ASN A 82 8.78 -6.89 14.01
CA ASN A 82 8.44 -8.02 13.16
C ASN A 82 7.04 -7.92 12.57
N GLN A 83 6.09 -7.39 13.33
CA GLN A 83 4.72 -7.17 12.88
C GLN A 83 4.66 -6.10 11.78
N LEU A 84 5.40 -5.00 11.90
CA LEU A 84 5.34 -3.90 10.93
C LEU A 84 6.29 -4.07 9.74
N LEU A 85 7.48 -4.65 9.93
CA LEU A 85 8.60 -4.49 9.01
C LEU A 85 9.29 -5.81 8.58
N LYS A 86 8.95 -6.98 9.15
CA LYS A 86 9.65 -8.24 8.84
C LYS A 86 9.60 -8.62 7.36
N GLY A 87 8.45 -8.37 6.72
CA GLY A 87 8.23 -8.61 5.30
C GLY A 87 9.09 -7.73 4.38
N LEU A 88 9.86 -6.78 4.92
CA LEU A 88 10.74 -5.89 4.16
C LEU A 88 12.22 -6.26 4.29
N ILE A 89 12.56 -7.30 5.06
CA ILE A 89 13.95 -7.70 5.32
C ILE A 89 14.46 -8.71 4.29
N ARG A 90 13.56 -9.54 3.75
CA ARG A 90 13.90 -10.59 2.78
C ARG A 90 12.83 -10.70 1.71
N PRO A 91 13.21 -11.07 0.47
CA PRO A 91 12.26 -11.28 -0.60
C PRO A 91 11.40 -12.54 -0.37
N PRO A 92 10.14 -12.57 -0.85
CA PRO A 92 9.46 -11.48 -1.56
C PRO A 92 9.05 -10.35 -0.60
N TYR A 93 9.34 -9.11 -0.99
CA TYR A 93 9.10 -7.93 -0.14
C TYR A 93 7.62 -7.53 -0.13
N ASP A 94 7.09 -7.23 1.05
CA ASP A 94 5.68 -6.81 1.25
C ASP A 94 5.46 -5.32 0.92
N ILE A 95 5.48 -5.00 -0.38
CA ILE A 95 5.33 -3.64 -0.91
C ILE A 95 3.94 -3.51 -1.54
N GLY A 96 2.97 -3.00 -0.79
CA GLY A 96 1.66 -2.66 -1.32
C GLY A 96 0.58 -3.74 -1.25
N ASN A 97 0.77 -4.82 -0.46
CA ASN A 97 -0.35 -5.69 -0.11
C ASN A 97 -1.09 -5.12 1.11
N THR A 98 -2.29 -4.57 0.88
CA THR A 98 -3.20 -4.05 1.92
C THR A 98 -3.97 -5.17 2.63
N GLU A 99 -4.00 -6.38 2.07
CA GLU A 99 -4.64 -7.55 2.72
C GLU A 99 -3.96 -7.96 4.03
N ASN A 100 -2.73 -7.46 4.29
CA ASN A 100 -1.93 -7.76 5.47
C ASN A 100 -2.06 -6.73 6.61
N ASP A 101 -2.84 -5.66 6.46
CA ASP A 101 -2.89 -4.56 7.45
C ASP A 101 -3.41 -5.01 8.83
N VAL A 102 -4.34 -5.97 8.88
CA VAL A 102 -4.83 -6.55 10.15
C VAL A 102 -3.74 -7.39 10.82
N ASN A 103 -3.01 -8.17 10.03
CA ASN A 103 -1.91 -9.01 10.52
C ASN A 103 -0.76 -8.18 11.10
N ARG A 104 -0.58 -6.93 10.64
CA ARG A 104 0.40 -5.97 11.20
C ARG A 104 0.04 -5.50 12.62
N LEU A 105 -1.23 -5.65 13.04
CA LEU A 105 -1.75 -5.06 14.27
C LEU A 105 -2.16 -6.08 15.34
N VAL A 106 -2.50 -7.30 14.92
CA VAL A 106 -3.04 -8.34 15.79
C VAL A 106 -2.19 -9.61 15.68
N PHE A 107 -1.93 -10.26 16.81
CA PHE A 107 -1.15 -11.49 16.88
C PHE A 107 -1.70 -12.46 17.95
N THR A 108 -1.34 -13.74 17.82
CA THR A 108 -1.82 -14.82 18.72
C THR A 108 -0.84 -15.11 19.86
N SER A 109 -1.28 -15.86 20.90
CA SER A 109 -0.33 -16.32 21.94
C SER A 109 0.76 -17.22 21.37
N GLU A 110 0.44 -18.04 20.36
CA GLU A 110 1.43 -18.91 19.71
C GLU A 110 2.51 -18.09 19.01
N GLN A 111 2.11 -17.08 18.22
CA GLN A 111 3.06 -16.18 17.56
C GLN A 111 3.95 -15.45 18.58
N LEU A 112 3.40 -15.01 19.71
CA LEU A 112 4.19 -14.36 20.76
C LEU A 112 5.19 -15.32 21.42
N ARG A 113 4.81 -16.59 21.63
CA ARG A 113 5.72 -17.61 22.19
C ARG A 113 6.84 -17.93 21.22
N ASP A 114 6.54 -18.04 19.93
CA ASP A 114 7.55 -18.25 18.89
C ASP A 114 8.52 -17.07 18.81
N GLU A 115 7.99 -15.84 18.91
CA GLU A 115 8.79 -14.63 18.97
C GLU A 115 9.70 -14.60 20.20
N ALA A 116 9.21 -15.01 21.37
CA ALA A 116 10.01 -15.11 22.59
C ALA A 116 11.13 -16.16 22.48
N ILE A 117 10.86 -17.29 21.84
CA ILE A 117 11.87 -18.32 21.56
C ILE A 117 12.94 -17.77 20.61
N ALA A 118 12.53 -17.10 19.53
CA ALA A 118 13.45 -16.48 18.58
C ALA A 118 14.31 -15.39 19.24
N PHE A 119 13.69 -14.53 20.06
CA PHE A 119 14.36 -13.51 20.86
C PHE A 119 15.39 -14.12 21.81
N ALA A 120 15.02 -15.13 22.59
CA ALA A 120 15.95 -15.78 23.54
C ALA A 120 17.16 -16.43 22.84
N ARG A 121 16.95 -17.04 21.66
CA ARG A 121 18.06 -17.57 20.83
C ARG A 121 18.99 -16.45 20.39
N ALA A 122 18.43 -15.38 19.84
CA ALA A 122 19.21 -14.24 19.35
C ALA A 122 19.96 -13.51 20.48
N LEU A 123 19.36 -13.39 21.67
CA LEU A 123 19.98 -12.77 22.84
C LEU A 123 21.17 -13.61 23.33
N LYS A 124 21.01 -14.94 23.37
CA LYS A 124 22.10 -15.87 23.70
C LYS A 124 23.26 -15.76 22.72
N GLU A 125 22.97 -15.63 21.43
CA GLU A 125 23.99 -15.50 20.38
C GLU A 125 24.74 -14.16 20.44
N ARG A 126 24.06 -13.05 20.75
CA ARG A 126 24.64 -11.71 20.74
C ARG A 126 25.31 -11.30 22.04
N GLU A 127 24.67 -11.62 23.17
CA GLU A 127 25.03 -11.10 24.49
C GLU A 127 25.42 -12.20 25.49
N GLY A 128 25.26 -13.49 25.12
CA GLY A 128 25.52 -14.62 26.02
C GLY A 128 24.47 -14.83 27.11
N THR A 129 23.47 -13.96 27.20
CA THR A 129 22.36 -14.05 28.16
C THR A 129 21.45 -15.23 27.81
N VAL A 130 21.22 -16.13 28.78
CA VAL A 130 20.35 -17.30 28.61
C VAL A 130 19.03 -17.08 29.33
N ILE A 131 17.93 -17.14 28.58
CA ILE A 131 16.58 -17.20 29.13
C ILE A 131 16.17 -18.67 29.14
N GLU A 132 16.14 -19.29 30.32
CA GLU A 132 15.85 -20.73 30.47
C GLU A 132 14.45 -21.11 29.99
N ARG A 133 13.46 -20.23 30.22
CA ARG A 133 12.05 -20.45 29.87
C ARG A 133 11.50 -19.29 29.05
N PRO A 134 11.80 -19.22 27.73
CA PRO A 134 11.35 -18.11 26.88
C PRO A 134 9.82 -17.98 26.79
N ARG A 135 9.09 -19.09 26.93
CA ARG A 135 7.62 -19.08 26.96
C ARG A 135 7.07 -18.36 28.20
N ASP A 136 7.78 -18.40 29.31
CA ASP A 136 7.38 -17.69 30.53
C ASP A 136 7.52 -16.17 30.33
N LEU A 137 8.51 -15.73 29.55
CA LEU A 137 8.65 -14.32 29.13
C LEU A 137 7.46 -13.87 28.27
N ALA A 138 6.96 -14.74 27.38
CA ALA A 138 5.77 -14.44 26.57
C ALA A 138 4.52 -14.25 27.47
N GLU A 139 4.33 -15.11 28.47
CA GLU A 139 3.20 -14.96 29.41
C GLU A 139 3.35 -13.71 30.29
N ASP A 140 4.57 -13.37 30.70
CA ASP A 140 4.85 -12.11 31.39
C ASP A 140 4.54 -10.89 30.53
N VAL A 141 4.95 -10.89 29.26
CA VAL A 141 4.62 -9.82 28.30
C VAL A 141 3.10 -9.68 28.11
N LYS A 142 2.35 -10.78 28.02
CA LYS A 142 0.87 -10.76 27.95
C LYS A 142 0.23 -10.10 29.16
N ALA A 143 0.81 -10.29 30.34
CA ALA A 143 0.31 -9.73 31.59
C ALA A 143 0.65 -8.23 31.78
N THR A 144 1.49 -7.65 30.92
CA THR A 144 1.83 -6.20 30.98
C THR A 144 0.69 -5.32 30.49
N ALA A 145 0.62 -4.07 30.94
CA ALA A 145 -0.33 -3.07 30.41
C ALA A 145 -0.01 -2.60 28.97
N LEU A 146 1.09 -3.06 28.37
CA LEU A 146 1.52 -2.64 27.02
C LEU A 146 0.79 -3.39 25.90
N LEU A 147 0.23 -4.56 26.21
CA LEU A 147 -0.61 -5.32 25.30
C LEU A 147 -2.08 -5.24 25.76
N ARG A 148 -3.01 -5.45 24.85
CA ARG A 148 -4.44 -5.63 25.15
C ARG A 148 -4.94 -6.89 24.45
N GLN A 149 -5.86 -7.59 25.10
CA GLN A 149 -6.56 -8.71 24.48
C GLN A 149 -7.73 -8.16 23.65
N VAL A 150 -7.79 -8.52 22.37
CA VAL A 150 -8.80 -8.04 21.40
C VAL A 150 -9.76 -9.14 20.96
N GLY A 151 -9.48 -10.39 21.31
CA GLY A 151 -10.34 -11.54 21.05
C GLY A 151 -9.86 -12.78 21.79
N THR A 152 -10.51 -13.92 21.56
CA THR A 152 -10.07 -15.21 22.09
C THR A 152 -8.69 -15.54 21.52
N ASP A 153 -7.66 -15.55 22.36
CA ASP A 153 -6.26 -15.75 21.96
C ASP A 153 -5.69 -14.73 20.96
N HIS A 154 -6.26 -13.53 20.87
CA HIS A 154 -5.77 -12.46 20.01
C HIS A 154 -5.38 -11.23 20.82
N TYR A 155 -4.20 -10.68 20.52
CA TYR A 155 -3.59 -9.57 21.22
C TYR A 155 -3.17 -8.47 20.24
N ALA A 156 -3.19 -7.24 20.74
CA ALA A 156 -2.65 -6.08 20.05
C ALA A 156 -1.87 -5.23 21.04
N PHE A 157 -1.06 -4.28 20.55
CA PHE A 157 -0.51 -3.25 21.44
C PHE A 157 -1.64 -2.39 22.01
N ALA A 158 -1.45 -1.89 23.22
CA ALA A 158 -2.40 -1.03 23.91
C ALA A 158 -2.75 0.23 23.08
N HIS A 159 -1.78 0.70 22.28
CA HIS A 159 -2.00 1.77 21.31
C HIS A 159 -1.06 1.64 20.10
N LEU A 160 -1.54 2.01 18.91
CA LEU A 160 -0.78 1.92 17.65
C LEU A 160 0.53 2.70 17.71
N THR A 161 0.50 3.93 18.21
CA THR A 161 1.72 4.76 18.28
C THR A 161 2.78 4.24 19.25
N LEU A 162 2.40 3.38 20.21
CA LEU A 162 3.37 2.68 21.06
C LEU A 162 4.03 1.55 20.27
N GLN A 163 3.28 0.80 19.47
CA GLN A 163 3.83 -0.18 18.54
C GLN A 163 4.78 0.47 17.53
N GLU A 164 4.36 1.59 16.92
CA GLU A 164 5.18 2.36 15.98
C GLU A 164 6.50 2.82 16.62
N TYR A 165 6.45 3.35 17.84
CA TYR A 165 7.66 3.74 18.57
C TYR A 165 8.61 2.57 18.83
N LEU A 166 8.08 1.43 19.29
CA LEU A 166 8.88 0.24 19.59
C LEU A 166 9.53 -0.33 18.32
N ALA A 167 8.79 -0.38 17.22
CA ALA A 167 9.30 -0.77 15.91
C ALA A 167 10.36 0.21 15.40
N ALA A 168 10.12 1.52 15.55
CA ALA A 168 11.05 2.56 15.14
C ALA A 168 12.37 2.50 15.92
N TRP A 169 12.30 2.21 17.22
CA TRP A 169 13.47 2.00 18.08
C TRP A 169 14.28 0.79 17.63
N GLN A 170 13.61 -0.34 17.38
CA GLN A 170 14.28 -1.56 16.92
C GLN A 170 14.91 -1.39 15.54
N LEU A 171 14.27 -0.65 14.64
CA LEU A 171 14.80 -0.32 13.33
C LEU A 171 16.03 0.60 13.46
N ALA A 172 15.96 1.65 14.28
CA ALA A 172 17.05 2.62 14.46
C ALA A 172 18.32 2.01 15.08
N LYS A 173 18.20 0.89 15.81
CA LYS A 173 19.31 0.16 16.46
C LYS A 173 19.81 -1.04 15.66
N ARG A 174 19.40 -1.16 14.39
CA ARG A 174 19.68 -2.32 13.56
C ARG A 174 21.02 -2.18 12.81
N ASP A 175 22.01 -2.99 13.20
CA ASP A 175 23.33 -3.08 12.57
C ASP A 175 23.57 -4.39 11.77
N ASN A 176 22.53 -5.20 11.56
CA ASN A 176 22.68 -6.48 10.85
C ASN A 176 22.79 -6.28 9.32
N GLY A 177 23.09 -7.36 8.58
CA GLY A 177 23.44 -7.33 7.15
C GLY A 177 22.44 -6.66 6.19
N ASP A 178 21.23 -6.34 6.67
CA ASP A 178 20.29 -5.42 6.01
C ASP A 178 20.19 -4.14 6.84
N THR A 179 20.68 -3.03 6.27
CA THR A 179 20.91 -1.77 7.00
C THR A 179 19.58 -1.08 7.34
N CYS A 180 19.57 -0.31 8.44
CA CYS A 180 18.42 0.53 8.82
C CYS A 180 17.91 1.38 7.65
N GLU A 181 18.81 2.01 6.88
CA GLU A 181 18.48 2.79 5.68
C GLU A 181 17.71 1.97 4.63
N ARG A 182 18.12 0.73 4.35
CA ARG A 182 17.46 -0.10 3.35
C ARG A 182 16.04 -0.45 3.75
N VAL A 183 15.84 -0.96 4.97
CA VAL A 183 14.50 -1.29 5.49
C VAL A 183 13.62 -0.03 5.55
N PHE A 184 14.20 1.10 5.96
CA PHE A 184 13.50 2.39 5.98
C PHE A 184 13.02 2.80 4.58
N CYS A 185 13.89 2.76 3.57
CA CYS A 185 13.53 3.10 2.20
C CYS A 185 12.48 2.14 1.64
N ARG A 186 12.58 0.83 1.92
CA ARG A 186 11.56 -0.16 1.53
C ARG A 186 10.21 0.14 2.18
N ALA A 187 10.19 0.50 3.47
CA ALA A 187 8.97 0.89 4.18
C ALA A 187 8.38 2.19 3.64
N TYR A 188 9.22 3.13 3.20
CA TYR A 188 8.78 4.36 2.56
C TYR A 188 8.05 4.13 1.22
N PHE A 189 8.34 3.03 0.52
CA PHE A 189 7.59 2.62 -0.68
C PHE A 189 6.25 1.93 -0.38
N ASN A 190 5.98 1.56 0.87
CA ASN A 190 4.70 0.98 1.27
C ASN A 190 3.73 2.11 1.71
N PRO A 191 2.60 2.33 1.01
CA PRO A 191 1.71 3.47 1.28
C PRO A 191 1.18 3.51 2.73
N THR A 192 0.89 2.35 3.33
CA THR A 192 0.43 2.27 4.72
C THR A 192 1.56 2.68 5.68
N LEU A 193 2.74 2.08 5.55
CA LEU A 193 3.87 2.36 6.44
C LEU A 193 4.44 3.77 6.28
N ALA A 194 4.40 4.33 5.06
CA ALA A 194 4.79 5.71 4.80
C ALA A 194 3.92 6.73 5.54
N GLU A 195 2.67 6.36 5.84
CA GLU A 195 1.74 7.18 6.61
C GLU A 195 1.75 6.89 8.11
N MET A 196 2.47 5.87 8.57
CA MET A 196 2.63 5.55 9.99
C MET A 196 3.72 6.40 10.66
N GLU A 197 3.64 6.56 11.99
CA GLU A 197 4.63 7.34 12.74
C GLU A 197 5.98 6.60 12.91
N VAL A 198 6.06 5.34 12.48
CA VAL A 198 7.30 4.54 12.55
C VAL A 198 8.47 5.21 11.84
N LEU A 199 8.27 5.75 10.63
CA LEU A 199 9.36 6.41 9.87
C LEU A 199 9.77 7.76 10.48
N PRO A 200 8.84 8.68 10.80
CA PRO A 200 9.20 9.90 11.53
C PRO A 200 9.94 9.65 12.85
N MET A 201 9.50 8.65 13.62
CA MET A 201 10.14 8.29 14.88
C MET A 201 11.53 7.68 14.66
N THR A 202 11.71 6.83 13.65
CA THR A 202 13.04 6.30 13.30
C THR A 202 14.02 7.42 12.97
N LEU A 203 13.61 8.42 12.18
CA LEU A 203 14.45 9.58 11.87
C LEU A 203 14.83 10.41 13.10
N GLY A 204 13.97 10.47 14.13
CA GLY A 204 14.32 11.10 15.40
C GLY A 204 15.23 10.27 16.31
N LEU A 205 15.38 8.96 16.03
CA LEU A 205 16.16 8.02 16.85
C LEU A 205 17.56 7.72 16.27
N VAL A 206 17.70 7.62 14.94
CA VAL A 206 18.96 7.33 14.24
C VAL A 206 19.98 8.44 14.42
N GLU A 207 21.27 8.09 14.52
CA GLU A 207 22.38 9.03 14.76
C GLU A 207 22.53 10.10 13.66
N GLU A 208 22.45 9.68 12.41
CA GLU A 208 22.68 10.52 11.22
C GLU A 208 21.42 10.55 10.32
N PRO A 209 20.37 11.31 10.69
CA PRO A 209 19.14 11.37 9.90
C PRO A 209 19.34 12.03 8.53
N ASP A 210 20.37 12.86 8.35
CA ASP A 210 20.70 13.50 7.07
C ASP A 210 20.98 12.51 5.95
N LYS A 211 21.60 11.36 6.26
CA LYS A 211 21.83 10.28 5.27
C LYS A 211 20.52 9.72 4.73
N PHE A 212 19.48 9.65 5.57
CA PHE A 212 18.16 9.21 5.15
C PHE A 212 17.48 10.26 4.29
N TYR A 213 17.56 11.55 4.65
CA TYR A 213 17.02 12.62 3.79
C TYR A 213 17.73 12.67 2.43
N GLU A 214 19.06 12.53 2.40
CA GLU A 214 19.83 12.43 1.15
C GLU A 214 19.47 11.18 0.32
N ALA A 215 19.20 10.05 0.98
CA ALA A 215 18.72 8.85 0.31
C ALA A 215 17.33 9.08 -0.31
N LEU A 216 16.42 9.72 0.44
CA LEU A 216 15.07 10.06 -0.02
C LEU A 216 15.07 11.12 -1.14
N GLU A 217 15.99 12.09 -1.12
CA GLU A 217 16.14 13.11 -2.17
C GLU A 217 16.61 12.53 -3.50
N LYS A 218 17.27 11.36 -3.47
CA LYS A 218 17.63 10.59 -4.68
C LYS A 218 16.45 9.77 -5.22
N LEU A 219 15.35 9.66 -4.46
CA LEU A 219 14.14 8.99 -4.89
C LEU A 219 13.31 9.92 -5.80
N PRO A 220 12.44 9.36 -6.66
CA PRO A 220 11.82 10.13 -7.74
C PRO A 220 10.86 11.23 -7.24
N GLU A 221 10.71 12.28 -8.07
CA GLU A 221 9.92 13.50 -7.82
C GLU A 221 8.45 13.23 -7.42
N SER A 222 7.88 12.11 -7.79
CA SER A 222 6.51 11.72 -7.41
C SER A 222 6.34 11.36 -5.93
N LEU A 223 7.43 11.00 -5.23
CA LEU A 223 7.44 10.82 -3.78
C LEU A 223 7.64 12.14 -3.06
N ILE A 224 7.70 13.27 -3.77
CA ILE A 224 7.89 14.59 -3.15
C ILE A 224 6.79 14.87 -2.13
N PHE A 225 5.56 14.43 -2.37
CA PHE A 225 4.47 14.66 -1.43
C PHE A 225 4.63 13.80 -0.17
N THR A 226 4.91 12.51 -0.34
CA THR A 226 5.25 11.59 0.75
C THR A 226 6.47 12.11 1.53
N TYR A 227 7.44 12.70 0.83
CA TYR A 227 8.68 13.23 1.39
C TYR A 227 8.42 14.48 2.21
N VAL A 228 7.69 15.44 1.63
CA VAL A 228 7.27 16.67 2.29
C VAL A 228 6.41 16.36 3.52
N ARG A 229 5.49 15.40 3.43
CA ARG A 229 4.69 14.92 4.57
C ARG A 229 5.54 14.28 5.64
N LEU A 230 6.45 13.37 5.27
CA LEU A 230 7.38 12.73 6.18
C LEU A 230 8.23 13.81 6.89
N CYS A 231 8.90 14.69 6.15
CA CYS A 231 9.69 15.81 6.68
C CYS A 231 8.87 16.68 7.64
N SER A 232 7.64 17.05 7.28
CA SER A 232 6.76 17.85 8.14
C SER A 232 6.45 17.13 9.46
N ARG A 233 6.24 15.81 9.42
CA ARG A 233 5.97 14.95 10.59
C ARG A 233 7.23 14.63 11.38
N CYS A 234 8.42 14.75 10.80
CA CYS A 234 9.70 14.59 11.49
C CYS A 234 10.07 15.78 12.37
N LEU A 235 9.57 16.99 12.05
CA LEU A 235 9.90 18.22 12.78
C LEU A 235 9.72 18.10 14.33
N PRO A 236 8.66 17.48 14.85
CA PRO A 236 8.48 17.30 16.30
C PRO A 236 9.42 16.26 16.94
N TYR A 237 10.13 15.45 16.15
CA TYR A 237 10.99 14.37 16.63
C TYR A 237 12.49 14.69 16.55
N THR A 238 12.89 15.64 15.71
CA THR A 238 14.30 16.02 15.50
C THR A 238 14.80 17.12 16.44
N SER A 239 13.93 17.66 17.29
CA SER A 239 14.23 18.78 18.21
C SER A 239 15.32 18.46 19.25
N ARG A 240 15.68 17.18 19.41
CA ARG A 240 16.61 16.67 20.43
C ARG A 240 18.08 16.94 20.13
N ARG A 241 18.49 17.04 18.85
CA ARG A 241 19.92 16.94 18.49
C ARG A 241 20.59 18.18 17.93
N ASN A 242 19.84 19.20 17.52
CA ASN A 242 20.40 20.53 17.26
C ASN A 242 19.25 21.51 16.93
N PRO A 243 18.68 22.21 17.93
CA PRO A 243 17.57 23.13 17.71
C PRO A 243 17.89 24.24 16.68
N ALA A 244 19.18 24.58 16.54
CA ALA A 244 19.65 25.64 15.67
C ALA A 244 20.05 25.19 14.25
N SER A 245 20.48 23.93 14.05
CA SER A 245 20.97 23.46 12.73
C SER A 245 20.15 22.33 12.11
N GLY A 246 19.71 21.31 12.87
CA GLY A 246 19.01 20.14 12.31
C GLY A 246 17.56 20.45 11.92
N SER A 247 16.79 21.08 12.82
CA SER A 247 15.45 21.56 12.47
C SER A 247 15.51 22.72 11.47
N SER A 248 16.58 23.52 11.48
CA SER A 248 16.80 24.61 10.51
C SER A 248 17.09 24.07 9.11
N GLU A 249 17.91 23.02 8.98
CA GLU A 249 18.26 22.44 7.69
C GLU A 249 17.11 21.62 7.10
N LEU A 250 16.42 20.80 7.90
CA LEU A 250 15.20 20.13 7.47
C LEU A 250 14.13 21.14 7.03
N PHE A 251 14.01 22.24 7.77
CA PHE A 251 13.12 23.34 7.40
C PHE A 251 13.58 24.01 6.11
N LYS A 252 14.87 24.30 5.91
CA LYS A 252 15.38 24.82 4.63
C LYS A 252 15.12 23.85 3.47
N ARG A 253 15.34 22.55 3.65
CA ARG A 253 15.03 21.52 2.64
C ARG A 253 13.55 21.55 2.27
N LEU A 254 12.67 21.63 3.27
CA LEU A 254 11.22 21.80 3.08
C LEU A 254 10.91 23.10 2.32
N ILE A 255 11.53 24.21 2.69
CA ILE A 255 11.35 25.53 2.04
C ILE A 255 11.83 25.49 0.58
N VAL A 256 12.97 24.87 0.29
CA VAL A 256 13.49 24.71 -1.08
C VAL A 256 12.50 23.90 -1.92
N HIS A 257 12.00 22.78 -1.40
CA HIS A 257 11.02 21.95 -2.11
C HIS A 257 9.68 22.69 -2.31
N LEU A 258 9.24 23.49 -1.34
CA LEU A 258 8.05 24.33 -1.45
C LEU A 258 8.24 25.54 -2.39
N LYS A 259 9.45 26.11 -2.48
CA LYS A 259 9.78 27.27 -3.33
C LYS A 259 9.88 26.92 -4.82
N ILE A 260 10.34 25.72 -5.16
CA ILE A 260 10.64 25.37 -6.56
C ILE A 260 9.35 25.22 -7.41
N ARG A 261 8.15 25.01 -6.83
CA ARG A 261 6.96 24.53 -7.61
C ARG A 261 5.60 25.17 -7.28
N THR A 262 5.54 26.46 -6.99
CA THR A 262 4.33 27.20 -6.55
C THR A 262 3.23 27.50 -7.59
N GLU A 263 3.31 27.06 -8.85
CA GLU A 263 2.31 27.45 -9.87
C GLU A 263 0.99 26.63 -9.90
N GLY A 264 0.71 25.78 -8.89
CA GLY A 264 -0.56 25.04 -8.83
C GLY A 264 -0.98 24.41 -7.48
N GLU A 265 -0.10 24.36 -6.48
CA GLU A 265 -0.24 23.42 -5.36
C GLU A 265 -0.72 24.05 -4.03
N ALA A 266 -1.48 25.15 -4.11
CA ALA A 266 -1.90 25.92 -2.92
C ALA A 266 -2.91 25.20 -1.99
N GLU A 267 -3.60 24.15 -2.46
CA GLU A 267 -4.55 23.38 -1.64
C GLU A 267 -3.83 22.43 -0.65
N PHE A 268 -2.59 22.05 -0.94
CA PHE A 268 -1.81 21.09 -0.14
C PHE A 268 -1.00 21.75 0.99
N LEU A 269 -0.81 23.08 0.92
CA LEU A 269 -0.11 23.85 1.95
C LEU A 269 -0.73 23.62 3.33
N GLY A 270 -2.04 23.42 3.46
CA GLY A 270 -2.71 23.20 4.75
C GLY A 270 -2.22 21.96 5.51
N PHE A 271 -1.93 20.85 4.80
CA PHE A 271 -1.47 19.59 5.40
C PHE A 271 0.00 19.65 5.82
N VAL A 272 0.83 20.37 5.06
CA VAL A 272 2.27 20.58 5.34
C VAL A 272 2.49 21.65 6.41
N LEU A 273 1.70 22.73 6.37
CA LEU A 273 1.81 23.85 7.29
C LEU A 273 1.30 23.51 8.69
N ARG A 274 0.41 22.52 8.86
CA ARG A 274 -0.11 22.15 10.18
C ARG A 274 1.00 21.62 11.10
N PRO A 275 1.80 20.59 10.75
CA PRO A 275 2.96 20.15 11.56
C PRO A 275 4.02 21.24 11.76
N VAL A 276 4.32 22.03 10.72
CA VAL A 276 5.27 23.16 10.78
C VAL A 276 4.80 24.27 11.73
N SER A 277 3.50 24.59 11.71
CA SER A 277 2.89 25.56 12.62
C SER A 277 2.97 25.11 14.08
N ILE A 278 3.00 23.79 14.30
CA ILE A 278 3.03 23.16 15.62
C ILE A 278 4.44 23.25 16.20
N SER A 279 5.50 23.12 15.38
CA SER A 279 6.89 23.06 15.84
C SER A 279 7.59 24.40 16.11
N GLN A 280 7.21 25.52 15.46
CA GLN A 280 8.02 26.77 15.54
C GLN A 280 7.28 28.09 15.86
N ASN A 281 6.14 28.05 16.57
CA ASN A 281 5.54 29.23 17.22
C ASN A 281 5.24 30.46 16.30
N LYS A 282 4.05 30.46 15.67
CA LYS A 282 3.20 31.59 15.18
C LYS A 282 3.75 32.78 14.35
N ILE A 283 5.05 33.06 14.26
CA ILE A 283 5.57 34.19 13.45
C ILE A 283 6.09 33.75 12.07
N PHE A 284 6.54 32.51 11.95
CA PHE A 284 7.16 32.01 10.72
C PHE A 284 6.19 31.73 9.58
N ILE A 285 4.95 31.31 9.85
CA ILE A 285 3.92 31.17 8.80
C ILE A 285 3.59 32.54 8.21
N PHE A 286 3.59 33.58 9.04
CA PHE A 286 3.34 34.95 8.63
C PHE A 286 4.52 35.50 7.79
N ILE A 287 5.76 35.25 8.21
CA ILE A 287 6.97 35.61 7.45
C ILE A 287 7.10 34.78 6.16
N PHE A 288 6.72 33.50 6.16
CA PHE A 288 6.73 32.63 4.97
C PHE A 288 5.65 33.04 3.96
N LEU A 289 4.46 33.42 4.43
CA LEU A 289 3.42 34.04 3.61
C LEU A 289 3.87 35.38 3.04
N ILE A 290 4.53 36.23 3.84
CA ILE A 290 5.09 37.51 3.37
C ILE A 290 6.23 37.29 2.36
N LEU A 291 7.14 36.34 2.58
CA LEU A 291 8.24 36.01 1.65
C LEU A 291 7.75 35.40 0.33
N LEU A 292 6.70 34.58 0.37
CA LEU A 292 5.98 34.10 -0.82
C LEU A 292 5.31 35.26 -1.59
N LEU A 293 4.96 36.35 -0.91
CA LEU A 293 4.30 37.53 -1.48
C LEU A 293 5.27 38.63 -1.94
N THR A 294 6.52 38.68 -1.47
CA THR A 294 7.44 39.78 -1.74
C THR A 294 8.45 39.56 -2.87
N GLU A 295 8.80 38.32 -3.25
CA GLU A 295 9.79 38.07 -4.33
C GLU A 295 9.22 37.93 -5.75
N GLU A 296 7.88 37.82 -5.94
CA GLU A 296 7.25 37.89 -7.27
C GLU A 296 6.46 39.18 -7.51
N SER A 297 7.02 40.30 -7.05
CA SER A 297 6.59 41.64 -7.51
C SER A 297 7.07 41.94 -8.94
N LYS A 298 6.83 41.01 -9.89
CA LYS A 298 7.06 41.26 -11.33
C LYS A 298 6.25 40.42 -12.34
N LEU A 299 5.20 39.70 -11.95
CA LEU A 299 4.28 39.09 -12.93
C LEU A 299 2.85 39.67 -12.83
N GLU A 300 2.39 40.22 -13.96
CA GLU A 300 1.22 41.08 -14.19
C GLU A 300 -0.18 40.47 -13.93
N SER A 301 -0.33 39.37 -13.20
CA SER A 301 -1.65 38.74 -13.00
C SER A 301 -2.26 39.05 -11.64
N GLN A 302 -3.10 40.09 -11.58
CA GLN A 302 -3.96 40.39 -10.42
C GLN A 302 -4.88 39.21 -10.02
N LEU A 303 -5.14 38.26 -10.94
CA LEU A 303 -5.94 37.05 -10.74
C LEU A 303 -5.29 36.03 -9.79
N LEU A 304 -3.96 35.86 -9.88
CA LEU A 304 -3.22 34.86 -9.10
C LEU A 304 -3.15 35.28 -7.62
N THR A 305 -2.95 36.58 -7.39
CA THR A 305 -2.91 37.19 -6.07
C THR A 305 -4.23 36.95 -5.31
N VAL A 306 -5.38 37.23 -5.93
CA VAL A 306 -6.71 37.09 -5.26
C VAL A 306 -7.03 35.63 -4.91
N SER A 307 -6.69 34.67 -5.79
CA SER A 307 -6.83 33.23 -5.53
C SER A 307 -5.96 32.76 -4.36
N ILE A 308 -4.71 33.25 -4.30
CA ILE A 308 -3.78 32.94 -3.21
C ILE A 308 -4.29 33.53 -1.89
N TYR A 309 -4.72 34.80 -1.85
CA TYR A 309 -5.27 35.43 -0.65
C TYR A 309 -6.57 34.76 -0.14
N GLY A 310 -7.46 34.32 -1.04
CA GLY A 310 -8.66 33.56 -0.66
C GLY A 310 -8.36 32.19 -0.03
N ARG A 311 -7.35 31.49 -0.56
CA ARG A 311 -6.87 30.20 -0.02
C ARG A 311 -6.13 30.37 1.31
N ILE A 312 -5.38 31.46 1.48
CA ILE A 312 -4.75 31.84 2.75
C ILE A 312 -5.81 32.13 3.81
N TYR A 313 -6.88 32.85 3.46
CA TYR A 313 -7.99 33.12 4.38
C TYR A 313 -8.68 31.82 4.85
N GLN A 314 -8.91 30.86 3.95
CA GLN A 314 -9.43 29.53 4.28
C GLN A 314 -8.48 28.77 5.22
N ALA A 315 -7.18 28.72 4.91
CA ALA A 315 -6.17 28.05 5.73
C ALA A 315 -6.02 28.69 7.12
N VAL A 316 -6.00 30.02 7.22
CA VAL A 316 -5.93 30.76 8.49
C VAL A 316 -7.19 30.55 9.34
N LYS A 317 -8.38 30.51 8.71
CA LYS A 317 -9.66 30.20 9.37
C LYS A 317 -9.70 28.75 9.88
N PHE A 318 -9.07 27.82 9.16
CA PHE A 318 -8.96 26.41 9.55
C PHE A 318 -7.92 26.16 10.65
N ILE A 319 -6.85 26.97 10.69
CA ILE A 319 -5.75 26.86 11.65
C ILE A 319 -6.05 27.55 12.99
N SER A 320 -6.98 28.51 13.04
CA SER A 320 -7.11 29.39 14.20
C SER A 320 -8.45 29.34 14.93
N LEU A 321 -8.42 28.81 16.16
CA LEU A 321 -9.31 29.18 17.26
C LEU A 321 -8.82 30.45 18.02
N ASP A 322 -7.66 31.04 17.64
CA ASP A 322 -6.96 32.09 18.41
C ASP A 322 -6.33 33.20 17.50
N ALA A 323 -6.95 33.55 16.38
CA ALA A 323 -6.47 34.66 15.55
C ALA A 323 -7.07 35.94 16.11
N SER A 324 -6.24 36.98 16.32
CA SER A 324 -6.76 38.26 16.81
C SER A 324 -7.75 38.84 15.80
N LYS A 325 -8.84 39.44 16.31
CA LYS A 325 -9.89 40.07 15.49
C LYS A 325 -9.32 41.07 14.47
N ASP A 326 -8.18 41.69 14.79
CA ASP A 326 -7.51 42.68 13.95
C ASP A 326 -6.95 42.07 12.66
N SER A 327 -6.34 40.88 12.74
CA SER A 327 -5.82 40.17 11.56
C SER A 327 -6.94 39.72 10.60
N ILE A 328 -8.13 39.44 11.14
CA ILE A 328 -9.31 39.04 10.36
C ILE A 328 -9.95 40.25 9.66
N ASN A 329 -9.90 41.43 10.28
CA ASN A 329 -10.50 42.65 9.74
C ASN A 329 -9.64 43.26 8.61
N GLU A 330 -8.32 43.19 8.69
CA GLU A 330 -7.43 43.56 7.57
C GLU A 330 -7.63 42.67 6.34
N LEU A 331 -7.79 41.35 6.53
CA LEU A 331 -8.08 40.42 5.44
C LEU A 331 -9.46 40.67 4.81
N LYS A 332 -10.47 41.07 5.61
CA LYS A 332 -11.79 41.45 5.09
C LYS A 332 -11.74 42.73 4.25
N ALA A 333 -10.97 43.72 4.68
CA ALA A 333 -10.79 44.98 3.95
C ALA A 333 -10.13 44.78 2.58
N LEU A 334 -9.16 43.85 2.48
CA LEU A 334 -8.51 43.49 1.21
C LEU A 334 -9.41 42.68 0.26
N SER A 335 -10.37 41.91 0.80
CA SER A 335 -11.26 41.05 0.01
C SER A 335 -12.50 41.74 -0.57
N ALA A 336 -12.99 42.79 0.10
CA ALA A 336 -14.29 43.39 -0.22
C ALA A 336 -14.30 44.26 -1.50
N ASP A 337 -13.13 44.68 -1.98
CA ASP A 337 -13.04 45.67 -3.06
C ASP A 337 -12.89 45.06 -4.48
N ARG A 338 -12.82 43.72 -4.61
CA ARG A 338 -12.39 43.06 -5.88
C ARG A 338 -13.16 41.80 -6.32
N LEU A 339 -14.33 41.50 -5.76
CA LEU A 339 -15.10 40.29 -6.07
C LEU A 339 -16.37 40.59 -6.89
N SER A 340 -16.21 40.85 -8.19
CA SER A 340 -17.33 40.78 -9.15
C SER A 340 -16.83 40.42 -10.55
N THR A 341 -16.55 39.14 -10.82
CA THR A 341 -16.27 38.67 -12.19
C THR A 341 -16.96 37.34 -12.52
N PRO A 342 -17.30 37.10 -13.80
CA PRO A 342 -18.09 35.95 -14.27
C PRO A 342 -17.45 34.57 -14.01
N ASP A 343 -16.13 34.50 -13.81
CA ASP A 343 -15.36 33.26 -13.65
C ASP A 343 -15.65 32.52 -12.34
N PHE A 344 -16.26 33.19 -11.35
CA PHE A 344 -16.66 32.54 -10.10
C PHE A 344 -17.81 31.53 -10.32
N ALA A 345 -18.63 31.72 -11.35
CA ALA A 345 -19.70 30.79 -11.71
C ALA A 345 -19.15 29.53 -12.43
N GLU A 346 -18.10 29.67 -13.26
CA GLU A 346 -17.39 28.52 -13.85
C GLU A 346 -16.59 27.72 -12.81
N PHE A 347 -16.06 28.39 -11.79
CA PHE A 347 -15.41 27.74 -10.65
C PHE A 347 -16.37 26.85 -9.85
N ILE A 348 -17.63 27.29 -9.66
CA ILE A 348 -18.69 26.49 -9.03
C ILE A 348 -19.08 25.28 -9.92
N TYR A 349 -19.07 25.44 -11.25
CA TYR A 349 -19.31 24.32 -12.18
C TYR A 349 -18.18 23.26 -12.13
N SER A 350 -16.94 23.67 -11.84
CA SER A 350 -15.78 22.78 -11.66
C SER A 350 -15.76 22.04 -10.31
N LEU A 351 -16.47 22.56 -9.30
CA LEU A 351 -16.67 21.94 -7.99
C LEU A 351 -17.80 20.89 -7.98
N GLN A 352 -18.64 20.82 -9.02
CA GLN A 352 -19.76 19.88 -9.10
C GLN A 352 -19.39 18.47 -9.65
N LEU A 353 -18.11 18.19 -9.88
CA LEU A 353 -17.63 16.86 -10.31
C LEU A 353 -17.30 15.91 -9.15
N ASP A 354 -17.53 16.31 -7.89
CA ASP A 354 -17.14 15.54 -6.70
C ASP A 354 -18.04 14.34 -6.36
N ASP A 355 -19.16 14.13 -7.05
CA ASP A 355 -20.15 13.12 -6.62
C ASP A 355 -20.04 11.74 -7.29
N ASN A 356 -19.04 11.45 -8.15
CA ASN A 356 -18.89 10.11 -8.74
C ASN A 356 -17.42 9.73 -9.05
N PHE A 357 -16.71 9.17 -8.07
CA PHE A 357 -15.37 8.59 -8.21
C PHE A 357 -15.46 7.07 -8.51
N GLY A 358 -14.90 6.58 -9.64
CA GLY A 358 -14.62 5.13 -9.81
C GLY A 358 -14.72 4.48 -11.21
N ASP A 359 -15.00 5.17 -12.32
CA ASP A 359 -15.27 4.52 -13.63
C ASP A 359 -14.11 4.62 -14.67
N LYS A 360 -13.95 3.59 -15.53
CA LYS A 360 -12.94 3.50 -16.62
C LYS A 360 -13.11 4.57 -17.70
N SER A 361 -14.30 5.18 -17.84
CA SER A 361 -14.55 6.29 -18.77
C SER A 361 -13.74 7.55 -18.41
N GLN A 362 -13.44 7.75 -17.12
CA GLN A 362 -12.66 8.89 -16.63
C GLN A 362 -11.18 8.80 -17.05
N PHE A 363 -10.53 7.63 -17.09
CA PHE A 363 -9.10 7.58 -17.46
C PHE A 363 -8.83 8.02 -18.91
N SER A 364 -9.71 7.63 -19.84
CA SER A 364 -9.60 8.04 -21.24
C SER A 364 -9.92 9.53 -21.42
N SER A 365 -10.87 10.08 -20.64
CA SER A 365 -11.12 11.52 -20.61
C SER A 365 -9.91 12.26 -20.03
N LEU A 366 -9.37 11.81 -18.89
CA LEU A 366 -8.20 12.42 -18.25
C LEU A 366 -6.96 12.39 -19.14
N LEU A 367 -6.74 11.32 -19.91
CA LEU A 367 -5.70 11.27 -20.95
C LEU A 367 -5.96 12.23 -22.12
N LEU A 368 -7.22 12.45 -22.48
CA LEU A 368 -7.62 13.45 -23.48
C LEU A 368 -7.43 14.88 -22.93
N ASP A 369 -7.73 15.06 -21.66
CA ASP A 369 -7.68 16.31 -20.90
C ASP A 369 -6.23 16.72 -20.61
N LEU A 370 -5.27 15.78 -20.63
CA LEU A 370 -3.84 16.08 -20.74
C LEU A 370 -3.48 16.84 -22.03
N LYS A 371 -4.32 16.78 -23.08
CA LYS A 371 -4.16 17.52 -24.34
C LYS A 371 -5.01 18.79 -24.41
N HIS A 372 -5.74 19.12 -23.33
CA HIS A 372 -6.63 20.26 -23.29
C HIS A 372 -5.86 21.58 -23.42
N THR A 373 -6.43 22.63 -24.03
CA THR A 373 -5.76 23.94 -24.23
C THR A 373 -5.51 24.68 -22.92
N ASN A 374 -6.42 24.53 -21.96
CA ASN A 374 -6.32 25.09 -20.61
C ASN A 374 -5.31 24.32 -19.73
N ARG A 375 -4.30 25.04 -19.20
CA ARG A 375 -3.24 24.51 -18.32
C ARG A 375 -3.77 23.84 -17.04
N PHE A 376 -4.89 24.30 -16.49
CA PHE A 376 -5.46 23.76 -15.24
C PHE A 376 -6.15 22.42 -15.44
N VAL A 377 -6.78 22.21 -16.60
CA VAL A 377 -7.42 20.94 -16.99
C VAL A 377 -6.35 19.87 -17.22
N ARG A 378 -5.24 20.21 -17.87
CA ARG A 378 -4.08 19.32 -18.03
C ARG A 378 -3.48 18.90 -16.69
N TRP A 379 -3.27 19.88 -15.80
CA TRP A 379 -2.69 19.65 -14.47
C TRP A 379 -3.60 18.80 -13.57
N ARG A 380 -4.90 19.12 -13.47
CA ARG A 380 -5.85 18.35 -12.65
C ARG A 380 -6.02 16.93 -13.19
N SER A 381 -5.91 16.74 -14.51
CA SER A 381 -5.94 15.41 -15.12
C SER A 381 -4.70 14.58 -14.80
N ALA A 382 -3.52 15.19 -14.78
CA ALA A 382 -2.30 14.52 -14.34
C ALA A 382 -2.35 14.11 -12.86
N ILE A 383 -2.89 14.97 -11.99
CA ILE A 383 -3.07 14.68 -10.55
C ILE A 383 -4.13 13.60 -10.32
N LEU A 384 -5.25 13.63 -11.05
CA LEU A 384 -6.28 12.60 -10.95
C LEU A 384 -5.76 11.26 -11.47
N LEU A 385 -4.95 11.23 -12.53
CA LEU A 385 -4.26 10.01 -12.97
C LEU A 385 -3.26 9.50 -11.91
N MET A 386 -2.60 10.40 -11.18
CA MET A 386 -1.71 10.07 -10.06
C MET A 386 -2.48 9.55 -8.83
N HIS A 387 -3.59 10.17 -8.43
CA HIS A 387 -4.46 9.70 -7.34
C HIS A 387 -5.16 8.38 -7.71
N MET A 388 -5.49 8.17 -8.99
CA MET A 388 -5.95 6.87 -9.48
C MET A 388 -4.85 5.82 -9.31
N ALA A 389 -3.57 6.14 -9.55
CA ALA A 389 -2.47 5.21 -9.29
C ALA A 389 -2.28 4.90 -7.79
N GLU A 390 -2.55 5.85 -6.88
CA GLU A 390 -2.43 5.66 -5.42
C GLU A 390 -3.65 4.96 -4.79
N GLN A 391 -4.86 5.22 -5.27
CA GLN A 391 -6.10 4.70 -4.67
C GLN A 391 -6.68 3.47 -5.36
N SER A 392 -6.20 3.08 -6.55
CA SER A 392 -6.76 1.94 -7.29
C SER A 392 -5.93 0.66 -7.11
N ALA A 393 -6.42 -0.22 -6.24
CA ALA A 393 -6.07 -1.65 -6.29
C ALA A 393 -6.59 -2.35 -7.58
N SER A 394 -7.20 -1.61 -8.51
CA SER A 394 -7.94 -2.11 -9.69
C SER A 394 -7.28 -1.86 -11.05
N ILE A 395 -6.19 -1.10 -11.12
CA ILE A 395 -5.35 -0.98 -12.32
C ILE A 395 -4.05 -1.74 -12.04
N SER A 396 -3.79 -2.84 -12.74
CA SER A 396 -2.52 -3.55 -12.55
C SER A 396 -1.37 -2.59 -12.84
N GLN A 397 -0.32 -2.62 -12.01
CA GLN A 397 0.90 -1.83 -12.19
C GLN A 397 1.43 -1.96 -13.63
N THR A 398 1.27 -3.14 -14.25
CA THR A 398 1.56 -3.42 -15.67
C THR A 398 0.67 -2.63 -16.65
N THR A 399 -0.62 -2.48 -16.37
CA THR A 399 -1.55 -1.67 -17.18
C THR A 399 -1.23 -0.18 -17.07
N LEU A 400 -0.95 0.30 -15.86
CA LEU A 400 -0.51 1.68 -15.63
C LEU A 400 0.82 1.94 -16.35
N THR A 401 1.81 1.06 -16.15
CA THR A 401 3.10 1.07 -16.85
C THR A 401 2.92 1.12 -18.36
N ASN A 402 2.12 0.23 -18.94
CA ASN A 402 1.91 0.18 -20.39
C ASN A 402 1.24 1.44 -20.94
N ARG A 403 0.29 2.01 -20.18
CA ARG A 403 -0.39 3.26 -20.55
C ARG A 403 0.53 4.47 -20.44
N LEU A 404 1.39 4.50 -19.43
CA LEU A 404 2.39 5.54 -19.30
C LEU A 404 3.52 5.38 -20.34
N LEU A 405 3.88 4.15 -20.72
CA LEU A 405 4.86 3.88 -21.80
C LEU A 405 4.31 4.36 -23.14
N PHE A 406 2.99 4.28 -23.32
CA PHE A 406 2.32 4.90 -24.46
C PHE A 406 2.34 6.43 -24.37
N ALA A 407 2.08 7.02 -23.20
CA ALA A 407 2.15 8.47 -22.98
C ALA A 407 3.58 9.03 -23.18
N MET A 408 4.61 8.25 -22.87
CA MET A 408 6.02 8.54 -23.16
C MET A 408 6.32 8.68 -24.67
N LYS A 409 5.46 8.16 -25.55
CA LYS A 409 5.57 8.32 -27.01
C LYS A 409 4.71 9.46 -27.56
N SER A 410 4.10 10.28 -26.70
CA SER A 410 3.27 11.41 -27.10
C SER A 410 4.07 12.44 -27.92
N HIS A 411 3.42 13.14 -28.85
CA HIS A 411 4.03 14.29 -29.52
C HIS A 411 4.19 15.52 -28.60
N ASP A 412 3.44 15.55 -27.50
CA ASP A 412 3.51 16.63 -26.50
C ASP A 412 4.64 16.38 -25.49
N SER A 413 5.55 17.34 -25.37
CA SER A 413 6.73 17.25 -24.50
C SER A 413 6.40 17.24 -23.01
N TYR A 414 5.34 17.93 -22.60
CA TYR A 414 4.87 17.94 -21.22
C TYR A 414 4.30 16.57 -20.82
N VAL A 415 3.53 15.94 -21.71
CA VAL A 415 3.00 14.58 -21.51
C VAL A 415 4.13 13.56 -21.40
N ARG A 416 5.15 13.64 -22.28
CA ARG A 416 6.33 12.75 -22.19
C ARG A 416 7.10 12.95 -20.89
N LYS A 417 7.35 14.22 -20.50
CA LYS A 417 8.02 14.59 -19.25
C LYS A 417 7.33 13.98 -18.03
N LYS A 418 6.01 14.19 -17.90
CA LYS A 418 5.26 13.66 -16.74
C LYS A 418 5.09 12.14 -16.79
N ALA A 419 4.91 11.54 -17.96
CA ALA A 419 4.85 10.09 -18.07
C ALA A 419 6.17 9.41 -17.65
N ALA A 420 7.32 9.95 -18.07
CA ALA A 420 8.64 9.46 -17.68
C ALA A 420 8.86 9.54 -16.16
N SER A 421 8.49 10.68 -15.55
CA SER A 421 8.56 10.90 -14.09
C SER A 421 7.69 9.88 -13.32
N ILE A 422 6.45 9.63 -13.75
CA ILE A 422 5.53 8.68 -13.09
C ILE A 422 5.98 7.22 -13.29
N ILE A 423 6.59 6.90 -14.44
CA ILE A 423 7.09 5.55 -14.73
C ILE A 423 8.30 5.19 -13.87
N GLY A 424 9.28 6.10 -13.76
CA GLY A 424 10.45 5.87 -12.91
C GLY A 424 10.08 5.63 -11.43
N TYR A 425 8.89 6.08 -11.04
CA TYR A 425 8.35 5.95 -9.70
C TYR A 425 7.67 4.61 -9.42
N TYR A 426 6.62 4.29 -10.17
CA TYR A 426 5.73 3.21 -9.78
C TYR A 426 6.23 1.86 -10.19
N THR A 427 7.06 1.76 -11.23
CA THR A 427 7.42 0.46 -11.75
C THR A 427 8.48 -0.25 -10.92
N THR A 428 8.40 -1.58 -10.90
CA THR A 428 9.49 -2.49 -10.52
C THR A 428 10.01 -3.28 -11.73
N ASP A 429 9.45 -3.01 -12.92
CA ASP A 429 9.79 -3.67 -14.16
C ASP A 429 11.13 -3.16 -14.73
N GLN A 430 12.07 -4.08 -14.88
CA GLN A 430 13.41 -3.82 -15.42
C GLN A 430 13.38 -3.41 -16.90
N HIS A 431 12.37 -3.84 -17.67
CA HIS A 431 12.27 -3.56 -19.11
C HIS A 431 12.06 -2.08 -19.41
N ILE A 432 11.50 -1.32 -18.48
CA ILE A 432 11.28 0.12 -18.61
C ILE A 432 12.55 0.93 -18.64
N PHE A 433 13.62 0.44 -17.99
CA PHE A 433 14.91 1.13 -17.97
C PHE A 433 15.41 1.39 -19.40
N SER A 434 15.19 0.43 -20.31
CA SER A 434 15.50 0.59 -21.74
C SER A 434 14.67 1.69 -22.42
N SER A 435 13.38 1.78 -22.10
CA SER A 435 12.47 2.79 -22.66
C SER A 435 12.79 4.20 -22.15
N LEU A 436 13.16 4.34 -20.87
CA LEU A 436 13.64 5.61 -20.32
C LEU A 436 14.99 6.00 -20.95
N SER A 437 15.91 5.04 -21.15
CA SER A 437 17.19 5.27 -21.83
C SER A 437 17.02 5.76 -23.27
N ASP A 438 16.02 5.25 -23.99
CA ASP A 438 15.71 5.69 -25.35
C ASP A 438 15.23 7.15 -25.36
N ILE A 439 14.36 7.56 -24.42
CA ILE A 439 13.92 8.96 -24.30
C ILE A 439 15.07 9.87 -23.88
N ALA A 440 15.81 9.48 -22.85
CA ALA A 440 16.97 10.21 -22.33
C ALA A 440 18.01 10.53 -23.42
N SER A 441 18.16 9.66 -24.42
CA SER A 441 19.13 9.84 -25.51
C SER A 441 18.54 10.49 -26.77
N ARG A 442 17.28 10.19 -27.12
CA ARG A 442 16.71 10.51 -28.44
C ARG A 442 15.59 11.54 -28.46
N ASP A 443 15.10 12.02 -27.32
CA ASP A 443 14.05 13.05 -27.33
C ASP A 443 14.53 14.33 -28.03
N LEU A 444 13.60 15.14 -28.52
CA LEU A 444 13.94 16.43 -29.16
C LEU A 444 14.08 17.54 -28.13
N GLU A 445 13.42 17.41 -26.97
CA GLU A 445 13.36 18.43 -25.92
C GLU A 445 14.34 18.12 -24.79
N MET A 446 15.19 19.08 -24.43
CA MET A 446 16.24 18.91 -23.42
C MET A 446 15.66 18.60 -22.03
N GLU A 447 14.60 19.30 -21.63
CA GLU A 447 13.92 19.06 -20.33
C GLU A 447 13.38 17.63 -20.20
N VAL A 448 12.96 17.01 -21.30
CA VAL A 448 12.43 15.63 -21.29
C VAL A 448 13.58 14.63 -21.12
N LYS A 449 14.75 14.92 -21.70
CA LYS A 449 15.96 14.11 -21.53
C LYS A 449 16.46 14.13 -20.09
N ASP A 450 16.47 15.30 -19.48
CA ASP A 450 16.94 15.49 -18.11
C ASP A 450 16.03 14.72 -17.14
N ILE A 451 14.72 14.86 -17.27
CA ILE A 451 13.73 14.12 -16.45
C ILE A 451 13.83 12.60 -16.68
N ALA A 452 14.09 12.16 -17.91
CA ALA A 452 14.29 10.73 -18.18
C ALA A 452 15.60 10.21 -17.53
N HIS A 453 16.68 10.99 -17.52
CA HIS A 453 17.91 10.68 -16.80
C HIS A 453 17.67 10.59 -15.29
N GLU A 454 16.97 11.57 -14.72
CA GLU A 454 16.60 11.58 -13.30
C GLU A 454 15.75 10.35 -12.95
N ALA A 455 14.75 10.02 -13.76
CA ALA A 455 13.91 8.83 -13.58
C ALA A 455 14.74 7.52 -13.63
N MET A 456 15.75 7.43 -14.49
CA MET A 456 16.66 6.28 -14.55
C MET A 456 17.56 6.18 -13.30
N GLN A 457 18.06 7.31 -12.80
CA GLN A 457 18.84 7.36 -11.56
C GLN A 457 18.00 6.91 -10.37
N SER A 458 16.77 7.42 -10.27
CA SER A 458 15.83 7.02 -9.22
C SER A 458 15.43 5.53 -9.32
N LEU A 459 15.23 5.00 -10.53
CA LEU A 459 14.92 3.57 -10.74
C LEU A 459 16.12 2.68 -10.38
N THR A 460 17.34 3.12 -10.71
CA THR A 460 18.58 2.43 -10.31
C THR A 460 18.74 2.39 -8.80
N ALA A 461 18.55 3.53 -8.13
CA ALA A 461 18.58 3.61 -6.67
C ALA A 461 17.53 2.66 -6.05
N LYS A 462 16.30 2.67 -6.60
CA LYS A 462 15.22 1.76 -6.21
C LYS A 462 15.64 0.29 -6.34
N PHE A 463 16.20 -0.13 -7.47
CA PHE A 463 16.65 -1.51 -7.67
C PHE A 463 17.77 -1.92 -6.72
N CYS A 464 18.69 -1.02 -6.38
CA CYS A 464 19.69 -1.27 -5.33
C CYS A 464 19.05 -1.55 -3.97
N TYR A 465 17.96 -0.86 -3.61
CA TYR A 465 17.24 -1.12 -2.35
C TYR A 465 16.51 -2.46 -2.34
N PHE A 466 16.10 -2.99 -3.49
CA PHE A 466 15.36 -4.26 -3.59
C PHE A 466 16.22 -5.46 -3.99
N ASP A 467 17.54 -5.33 -3.96
CA ASP A 467 18.49 -6.36 -4.39
C ASP A 467 18.19 -6.90 -5.82
N LEU A 468 17.68 -6.02 -6.69
CA LEU A 468 17.37 -6.33 -8.08
C LEU A 468 18.59 -5.98 -8.96
N SER A 469 19.12 -6.94 -9.71
CA SER A 469 20.23 -6.68 -10.63
C SER A 469 19.74 -6.07 -11.94
N LEU A 470 20.27 -4.91 -12.33
CA LEU A 470 20.13 -4.37 -13.68
C LEU A 470 20.91 -5.29 -14.64
N SER A 471 20.23 -6.09 -15.46
CA SER A 471 20.91 -6.83 -16.53
C SER A 471 21.35 -5.85 -17.61
N THR A 472 22.56 -5.30 -17.48
CA THR A 472 23.26 -4.64 -18.56
C THR A 472 23.74 -5.70 -19.56
N SER A 473 22.92 -5.96 -20.56
CA SER A 473 23.36 -6.67 -21.76
C SER A 473 22.89 -5.90 -22.98
N VAL A 474 23.64 -4.84 -23.29
CA VAL A 474 23.77 -4.35 -24.66
C VAL A 474 24.52 -5.45 -25.42
N THR A 475 23.79 -6.30 -26.15
CA THR A 475 24.32 -7.02 -27.32
C THR A 475 23.16 -7.57 -28.13
N ASN A 476 22.96 -6.96 -29.30
CA ASN A 476 22.30 -7.50 -30.50
C ASN A 476 21.36 -8.69 -30.33
N ILE A 477 20.06 -8.43 -30.23
CA ILE A 477 19.07 -9.30 -30.87
C ILE A 477 18.15 -8.42 -31.73
N SER A 478 18.49 -8.37 -33.01
CA SER A 478 17.54 -8.11 -34.07
C SER A 478 16.42 -9.15 -33.99
N SER A 479 15.27 -8.79 -33.46
CA SER A 479 13.97 -9.25 -33.96
C SER A 479 12.88 -8.30 -33.48
N GLN A 480 12.04 -7.87 -34.42
CA GLN A 480 10.98 -6.89 -34.24
C GLN A 480 9.97 -7.27 -33.13
N PRO A 481 9.31 -6.30 -32.49
CA PRO A 481 8.22 -6.57 -31.57
C PRO A 481 6.98 -7.01 -32.36
N LYS A 482 6.51 -8.25 -32.13
CA LYS A 482 5.17 -8.65 -32.55
C LYS A 482 4.15 -8.07 -31.58
N SER A 483 3.24 -7.29 -32.15
CA SER A 483 1.96 -6.87 -31.58
C SER A 483 1.12 -8.09 -31.18
N PRO A 484 0.09 -7.94 -30.31
CA PRO A 484 -0.69 -9.06 -29.80
C PRO A 484 -1.44 -9.69 -30.96
N SER A 485 -1.12 -10.93 -31.28
CA SER A 485 -1.86 -11.71 -32.26
C SER A 485 -2.10 -13.11 -31.70
N LEU A 486 -3.36 -13.52 -31.83
CA LEU A 486 -3.87 -14.89 -31.89
C LEU A 486 -2.77 -15.96 -31.87
N LEU A 487 -2.89 -16.92 -30.93
CA LEU A 487 -2.06 -18.13 -30.84
C LEU A 487 -1.62 -18.58 -32.23
N THR A 488 -0.32 -18.77 -32.43
CA THR A 488 0.20 -19.27 -33.71
C THR A 488 -0.49 -20.59 -34.02
N VAL A 489 -0.74 -20.87 -35.31
CA VAL A 489 -1.42 -22.11 -35.76
C VAL A 489 -0.74 -23.35 -35.13
N GLN A 490 0.58 -23.32 -35.00
CA GLN A 490 1.37 -24.36 -34.36
C GLN A 490 1.07 -24.51 -32.86
N ALA A 491 1.04 -23.40 -32.10
CA ALA A 491 0.72 -23.43 -30.67
C ALA A 491 -0.72 -23.90 -30.42
N ARG A 492 -1.66 -23.58 -31.32
CA ARG A 492 -3.05 -24.07 -31.22
C ARG A 492 -3.15 -25.57 -31.45
N VAL A 493 -2.42 -26.12 -32.43
CA VAL A 493 -2.38 -27.57 -32.69
C VAL A 493 -1.78 -28.33 -31.50
N GLU A 494 -0.71 -27.82 -30.90
CA GLU A 494 -0.08 -28.42 -29.72
C GLU A 494 -1.04 -28.42 -28.51
N LEU A 495 -1.81 -27.35 -28.33
CA LEU A 495 -2.78 -27.24 -27.26
C LEU A 495 -3.96 -28.21 -27.43
N GLU A 496 -4.49 -28.36 -28.65
CA GLU A 496 -5.55 -29.35 -28.95
C GLU A 496 -5.07 -30.79 -28.73
N GLN A 497 -3.84 -31.09 -29.12
CA GLN A 497 -3.24 -32.40 -28.89
C GLN A 497 -3.08 -32.68 -27.38
N GLN A 498 -2.67 -31.67 -26.60
CA GLN A 498 -2.56 -31.76 -25.15
C GLN A 498 -3.93 -32.00 -24.49
N ILE A 499 -4.98 -31.27 -24.92
CA ILE A 499 -6.36 -31.46 -24.42
C ILE A 499 -6.83 -32.89 -24.67
N SER A 500 -6.65 -33.40 -25.89
CA SER A 500 -7.07 -34.75 -26.25
C SER A 500 -6.35 -35.82 -25.42
N VAL A 501 -5.02 -35.75 -25.31
CA VAL A 501 -4.21 -36.70 -24.53
C VAL A 501 -4.62 -36.69 -23.05
N LYS A 502 -4.74 -35.50 -22.46
CA LYS A 502 -5.12 -35.36 -21.04
C LYS A 502 -6.54 -35.82 -20.76
N TYR A 503 -7.48 -35.62 -21.68
CA TYR A 503 -8.82 -36.16 -21.53
C TYR A 503 -8.84 -37.71 -21.55
N GLN A 504 -8.03 -38.35 -22.40
CA GLN A 504 -7.90 -39.81 -22.39
C GLN A 504 -7.28 -40.33 -21.10
N GLU A 505 -6.29 -39.64 -20.55
CA GLU A 505 -5.72 -39.95 -19.22
C GLU A 505 -6.78 -39.84 -18.11
N VAL A 506 -7.64 -38.83 -18.14
CA VAL A 506 -8.75 -38.69 -17.18
C VAL A 506 -9.75 -39.85 -17.29
N LEU A 507 -10.05 -40.32 -18.49
CA LEU A 507 -11.01 -41.41 -18.69
C LEU A 507 -10.47 -42.78 -18.27
N HIS A 508 -9.22 -43.09 -18.62
CA HIS A 508 -8.69 -44.45 -18.56
C HIS A 508 -7.71 -44.72 -17.42
N ASN A 509 -7.23 -43.69 -16.70
CA ASN A 509 -6.31 -43.90 -15.59
C ASN A 509 -7.03 -44.47 -14.36
N SER A 510 -6.55 -45.61 -13.87
CA SER A 510 -7.08 -46.30 -12.69
C SER A 510 -6.59 -45.71 -11.36
N ASP A 511 -5.48 -44.97 -11.35
CA ASP A 511 -4.95 -44.30 -10.16
C ASP A 511 -5.66 -42.95 -9.95
N ALA A 512 -6.38 -42.83 -8.83
CA ALA A 512 -7.15 -41.64 -8.49
C ALA A 512 -6.32 -40.36 -8.43
N ARG A 513 -5.07 -40.44 -7.95
CA ARG A 513 -4.15 -39.30 -7.84
C ARG A 513 -3.67 -38.86 -9.21
N GLN A 514 -3.28 -39.81 -10.05
CA GLN A 514 -2.86 -39.50 -11.42
C GLN A 514 -4.02 -38.97 -12.27
N LYS A 515 -5.22 -39.51 -12.07
CA LYS A 515 -6.45 -39.03 -12.71
C LYS A 515 -6.82 -37.61 -12.26
N GLY A 516 -6.62 -37.26 -10.98
CA GLY A 516 -6.78 -35.90 -10.47
C GLY A 516 -5.81 -34.91 -11.14
N LYS A 517 -4.51 -35.28 -11.18
CA LYS A 517 -3.49 -34.48 -11.87
C LYS A 517 -3.76 -34.32 -13.37
N ALA A 518 -4.21 -35.39 -14.03
CA ALA A 518 -4.58 -35.32 -15.45
C ALA A 518 -5.78 -34.39 -15.68
N LEU A 519 -6.72 -34.32 -14.73
CA LEU A 519 -7.85 -33.40 -14.78
C LEU A 519 -7.40 -31.94 -14.63
N GLU A 520 -6.52 -31.63 -13.68
CA GLU A 520 -5.93 -30.28 -13.54
C GLU A 520 -5.16 -29.83 -14.80
N ASP A 521 -4.36 -30.75 -15.36
CA ASP A 521 -3.61 -30.52 -16.61
C ASP A 521 -4.56 -30.24 -17.78
N LEU A 522 -5.64 -31.03 -17.90
CA LEU A 522 -6.68 -30.84 -18.91
C LEU A 522 -7.35 -29.47 -18.77
N LEU A 523 -7.74 -29.10 -17.55
CA LEU A 523 -8.41 -27.83 -17.29
C LEU A 523 -7.50 -26.64 -17.60
N THR A 524 -6.22 -26.73 -17.26
CA THR A 524 -5.25 -25.69 -17.67
C THR A 524 -5.25 -25.48 -19.18
N ALA A 525 -5.17 -26.57 -19.95
CA ALA A 525 -5.13 -26.49 -21.40
C ALA A 525 -6.46 -25.96 -21.97
N LEU A 526 -7.60 -26.40 -21.43
CA LEU A 526 -8.93 -25.90 -21.82
C LEU A 526 -9.09 -24.40 -21.56
N PHE A 527 -8.81 -23.91 -20.36
CA PHE A 527 -8.98 -22.49 -20.04
C PHE A 527 -7.99 -21.60 -20.79
N ALA A 528 -6.79 -22.09 -21.13
CA ALA A 528 -5.83 -21.37 -21.98
C ALA A 528 -6.29 -21.19 -23.44
N THR A 529 -7.30 -21.95 -23.91
CA THR A 529 -7.90 -21.74 -25.23
C THR A 529 -8.81 -20.52 -25.30
N ILE A 530 -9.26 -20.00 -24.15
CA ILE A 530 -10.21 -18.89 -24.08
C ILE A 530 -9.47 -17.55 -24.27
N PRO A 531 -9.87 -16.71 -25.24
CA PRO A 531 -9.19 -15.43 -25.49
C PRO A 531 -9.15 -14.51 -24.26
N GLY A 532 -7.92 -14.22 -23.83
CA GLY A 532 -7.64 -13.38 -22.68
C GLY A 532 -7.77 -14.09 -21.33
N PHE A 533 -7.85 -15.42 -21.30
CA PHE A 533 -7.62 -16.17 -20.07
C PHE A 533 -6.15 -16.56 -19.99
N THR A 534 -5.51 -16.22 -18.88
CA THR A 534 -4.12 -16.58 -18.60
C THR A 534 -4.11 -17.42 -17.33
N VAL A 535 -3.77 -18.71 -17.43
CA VAL A 535 -3.66 -19.58 -16.26
C VAL A 535 -2.42 -19.16 -15.47
N SER A 536 -2.61 -18.46 -14.35
CA SER A 536 -1.51 -17.82 -13.63
C SER A 536 -0.79 -18.75 -12.67
N GLU A 537 -1.54 -19.61 -11.96
CA GLU A 537 -1.00 -20.47 -10.91
C GLU A 537 -1.76 -21.81 -10.87
N ARG A 538 -1.03 -22.91 -10.67
CA ARG A 538 -1.55 -24.27 -10.43
C ARG A 538 -1.24 -24.67 -8.99
N ASN A 539 -2.18 -25.31 -8.30
CA ASN A 539 -2.06 -25.70 -6.88
C ASN A 539 -1.70 -24.50 -5.99
N TYR A 540 -2.50 -23.44 -6.12
CA TYR A 540 -2.33 -22.22 -5.35
C TYR A 540 -2.59 -22.51 -3.88
N ASN A 541 -1.51 -22.53 -3.11
CA ASN A 541 -1.57 -22.74 -1.67
C ASN A 541 -1.48 -21.41 -0.95
N THR A 542 -2.58 -21.01 -0.33
CA THR A 542 -2.54 -20.05 0.77
C THR A 542 -2.11 -20.77 2.05
N ALA A 543 -1.88 -20.03 3.15
CA ALA A 543 -1.53 -20.65 4.43
C ALA A 543 -2.60 -21.62 4.97
N THR A 544 -3.84 -21.56 4.46
CA THR A 544 -4.99 -22.31 5.00
C THR A 544 -5.80 -23.07 3.94
N GLU A 545 -5.60 -22.82 2.65
CA GLU A 545 -6.44 -23.34 1.58
C GLU A 545 -5.63 -23.63 0.30
N GLU A 546 -5.90 -24.77 -0.33
CA GLU A 546 -5.43 -25.16 -1.67
C GLU A 546 -6.51 -24.85 -2.70
N ILE A 547 -6.16 -24.23 -3.83
CA ILE A 547 -7.02 -24.03 -5.00
C ILE A 547 -6.34 -24.65 -6.21
N ASP A 548 -7.05 -25.53 -6.92
CA ASP A 548 -6.47 -26.32 -8.01
C ASP A 548 -5.96 -25.42 -9.16
N LEU A 549 -6.76 -24.43 -9.57
CA LEU A 549 -6.41 -23.50 -10.64
C LEU A 549 -6.90 -22.08 -10.38
N VAL A 550 -6.01 -21.11 -10.64
CA VAL A 550 -6.35 -19.69 -10.68
C VAL A 550 -6.13 -19.16 -12.09
N VAL A 551 -7.22 -18.67 -12.71
CA VAL A 551 -7.21 -18.09 -14.06
C VAL A 551 -7.31 -16.58 -13.94
N ARG A 552 -6.34 -15.86 -14.52
CA ARG A 552 -6.44 -14.41 -14.72
C ARG A 552 -7.33 -14.13 -15.90
N ASN A 553 -8.35 -13.33 -15.65
CA ASN A 553 -9.29 -12.87 -16.65
C ASN A 553 -8.82 -11.52 -17.22
N GLU A 554 -8.08 -11.59 -18.32
CA GLU A 554 -7.57 -10.48 -19.11
C GLU A 554 -8.39 -10.31 -20.40
N SER A 555 -9.58 -10.93 -20.47
CA SER A 555 -10.42 -10.91 -21.65
C SER A 555 -10.89 -9.49 -21.98
N PRO A 556 -10.77 -9.04 -23.24
CA PRO A 556 -11.31 -7.75 -23.66
C PRO A 556 -12.84 -7.77 -23.74
N ASP A 557 -13.45 -8.96 -23.78
CA ASP A 557 -14.89 -9.13 -23.90
C ASP A 557 -15.61 -8.57 -22.64
N PRO A 558 -16.58 -7.65 -22.80
CA PRO A 558 -17.40 -7.17 -21.69
C PRO A 558 -18.01 -8.31 -20.83
N PHE A 559 -18.46 -9.40 -21.46
CA PHE A 559 -19.09 -10.52 -20.77
C PHE A 559 -18.17 -11.12 -19.71
N TRP A 560 -16.92 -11.41 -20.08
CA TRP A 560 -15.97 -12.01 -19.14
C TRP A 560 -15.53 -10.99 -18.08
N ARG A 561 -15.36 -9.70 -18.40
CA ARG A 561 -14.87 -8.68 -17.46
C ARG A 561 -15.77 -8.46 -16.24
N GLU A 562 -17.08 -8.67 -16.37
CA GLU A 562 -18.03 -8.51 -15.26
C GLU A 562 -17.80 -9.49 -14.10
N TRP A 563 -17.14 -10.62 -14.39
CA TRP A 563 -16.87 -11.71 -13.47
C TRP A 563 -15.63 -11.53 -12.58
N GLY A 564 -14.95 -10.38 -12.68
CA GLY A 564 -13.76 -10.06 -11.91
C GLY A 564 -12.46 -10.44 -12.61
N SER A 565 -11.33 -10.02 -12.03
CA SER A 565 -9.98 -10.24 -12.59
C SER A 565 -9.46 -11.65 -12.37
N LEU A 566 -10.05 -12.40 -11.45
CA LEU A 566 -9.71 -13.79 -11.15
C LEU A 566 -10.93 -14.69 -11.34
N ILE A 567 -10.67 -15.86 -11.90
CA ILE A 567 -11.63 -16.97 -11.98
C ILE A 567 -10.97 -18.16 -11.30
N LEU A 568 -11.64 -18.70 -10.27
CA LEU A 568 -11.16 -19.89 -9.59
C LEU A 568 -11.71 -21.13 -10.28
N VAL A 569 -10.90 -22.17 -10.38
CA VAL A 569 -11.32 -23.45 -10.92
C VAL A 569 -10.91 -24.53 -9.93
N GLU A 570 -11.89 -25.33 -9.52
CA GLU A 570 -11.70 -26.44 -8.60
C GLU A 570 -12.19 -27.73 -9.27
N ALA A 571 -11.37 -28.77 -9.20
CA ALA A 571 -11.56 -30.06 -9.81
C ALA A 571 -11.78 -31.13 -8.74
N LYS A 572 -12.93 -31.82 -8.80
CA LYS A 572 -13.24 -32.95 -7.92
C LYS A 572 -13.38 -34.23 -8.73
N ASN A 573 -12.42 -35.13 -8.55
CA ASN A 573 -12.34 -36.41 -9.26
C ASN A 573 -12.76 -37.59 -8.36
N TRP A 574 -13.99 -37.61 -7.87
CA TRP A 574 -14.50 -38.68 -6.99
C TRP A 574 -15.43 -39.62 -7.76
N GLN A 575 -15.04 -40.90 -7.86
CA GLN A 575 -15.86 -41.93 -8.52
C GLN A 575 -16.89 -42.58 -7.58
N ALA A 576 -16.61 -42.61 -6.27
CA ALA A 576 -17.43 -43.32 -5.28
C ALA A 576 -18.50 -42.44 -4.61
N GLN A 577 -18.29 -41.11 -4.56
CA GLN A 577 -19.18 -40.16 -3.91
C GLN A 577 -19.39 -38.96 -4.83
N ARG A 578 -20.65 -38.58 -5.06
CA ARG A 578 -20.99 -37.39 -5.85
C ARG A 578 -20.61 -36.12 -5.08
N VAL A 579 -20.11 -35.12 -5.80
CA VAL A 579 -19.83 -33.79 -5.27
C VAL A 579 -21.14 -33.14 -4.83
N GLY A 580 -21.23 -32.75 -3.57
CA GLY A 580 -22.47 -32.32 -2.92
C GLY A 580 -22.38 -30.93 -2.29
N LYS A 581 -23.29 -30.67 -1.35
CA LYS A 581 -23.40 -29.38 -0.66
C LYS A 581 -22.09 -28.92 0.00
N ASN A 582 -21.34 -29.81 0.64
CA ASN A 582 -20.17 -29.40 1.43
C ASN A 582 -19.08 -28.83 0.54
N GLU A 583 -18.85 -29.45 -0.61
CA GLU A 583 -17.86 -29.00 -1.59
C GLU A 583 -18.27 -27.67 -2.22
N TYR A 584 -19.58 -27.47 -2.47
CA TYR A 584 -20.12 -26.18 -2.89
C TYR A 584 -19.81 -25.09 -1.86
N VAL A 585 -20.18 -25.30 -0.59
CA VAL A 585 -20.01 -24.29 0.47
C VAL A 585 -18.53 -23.97 0.70
N GLN A 586 -17.66 -24.99 0.68
CA GLN A 586 -16.22 -24.79 0.79
C GLN A 586 -15.69 -23.96 -0.37
N PHE A 587 -16.02 -24.32 -1.61
CA PHE A 587 -15.55 -23.58 -2.77
C PHE A 587 -16.13 -22.16 -2.83
N TYR A 588 -17.41 -21.99 -2.50
CA TYR A 588 -18.06 -20.68 -2.43
C TYR A 588 -17.36 -19.75 -1.40
N ARG A 589 -16.97 -20.27 -0.23
CA ARG A 589 -16.18 -19.50 0.75
C ARG A 589 -14.82 -19.08 0.18
N LYS A 590 -14.17 -19.92 -0.64
CA LYS A 590 -12.92 -19.54 -1.33
C LYS A 590 -13.13 -18.39 -2.32
N LEU A 591 -14.32 -18.24 -2.91
CA LEU A 591 -14.65 -17.07 -3.74
C LEU A 591 -14.88 -15.83 -2.86
N GLU A 592 -15.58 -15.98 -1.73
CA GLU A 592 -15.91 -14.90 -0.79
C GLU A 592 -14.66 -14.25 -0.17
N THR A 593 -13.64 -15.06 0.16
CA THR A 593 -12.38 -14.61 0.77
C THR A 593 -11.41 -13.89 -0.19
N ARG A 594 -11.85 -13.55 -1.41
CA ARG A 594 -11.02 -12.87 -2.44
C ARG A 594 -11.43 -11.43 -2.72
N GLY A 595 -12.08 -10.78 -1.75
CA GLY A 595 -12.23 -9.32 -1.71
C GLY A 595 -12.96 -8.67 -2.89
N GLY A 596 -13.75 -9.44 -3.66
CA GLY A 596 -14.45 -8.96 -4.85
C GLY A 596 -13.66 -9.03 -6.17
N HIS A 597 -12.41 -9.50 -6.15
CA HIS A 597 -11.58 -9.75 -7.34
C HIS A 597 -11.97 -11.03 -8.09
N CYS A 598 -12.58 -11.98 -7.38
CA CYS A 598 -13.16 -13.19 -7.95
C CYS A 598 -14.67 -13.19 -7.73
N ARG A 599 -15.44 -13.20 -8.82
CA ARG A 599 -16.90 -13.32 -8.77
C ARG A 599 -17.42 -14.57 -9.46
N LEU A 600 -16.55 -15.27 -10.19
CA LEU A 600 -16.86 -16.47 -10.93
C LEU A 600 -15.90 -17.59 -10.55
N GLY A 601 -16.46 -18.74 -10.22
CA GLY A 601 -15.69 -19.95 -10.00
C GLY A 601 -16.30 -21.11 -10.77
N PHE A 602 -15.47 -21.96 -11.37
CA PHE A 602 -15.91 -23.21 -11.98
C PHE A 602 -15.62 -24.36 -11.04
N LEU A 603 -16.66 -25.05 -10.59
CA LEU A 603 -16.50 -26.32 -9.89
C LEU A 603 -16.74 -27.43 -10.91
N ILE A 604 -15.74 -28.28 -11.10
CA ILE A 604 -15.71 -29.25 -12.18
C ILE A 604 -15.57 -30.66 -11.61
N CYS A 605 -16.38 -31.59 -12.10
CA CYS A 605 -16.23 -33.00 -11.77
C CYS A 605 -16.35 -33.89 -13.01
N THR A 606 -15.84 -35.11 -12.90
CA THR A 606 -15.85 -36.10 -13.99
C THR A 606 -17.17 -36.87 -14.10
N GLU A 607 -18.03 -36.75 -13.07
CA GLU A 607 -19.34 -37.39 -12.96
C GLU A 607 -20.45 -36.32 -12.81
N LYS A 608 -21.66 -36.70 -12.37
CA LYS A 608 -22.75 -35.76 -12.06
C LYS A 608 -22.68 -35.25 -10.61
N PHE A 609 -23.05 -33.99 -10.40
CA PHE A 609 -23.27 -33.41 -9.07
C PHE A 609 -24.44 -34.09 -8.34
N ALA A 610 -24.42 -34.07 -7.01
CA ALA A 610 -25.54 -34.54 -6.18
C ALA A 610 -26.69 -33.51 -6.15
N GLU A 611 -27.93 -33.95 -5.94
CA GLU A 611 -29.09 -33.03 -5.85
C GLU A 611 -28.95 -32.00 -4.71
N THR A 612 -28.20 -32.36 -3.66
CA THR A 612 -27.88 -31.45 -2.54
C THR A 612 -26.99 -30.28 -2.96
N PHE A 613 -26.18 -30.44 -4.02
CA PHE A 613 -25.38 -29.37 -4.62
C PHE A 613 -26.30 -28.31 -5.23
N ASP A 614 -27.23 -28.72 -6.10
CA ASP A 614 -28.13 -27.80 -6.79
C ASP A 614 -29.05 -27.04 -5.81
N LYS A 615 -29.55 -27.72 -4.78
CA LYS A 615 -30.37 -27.10 -3.74
C LYS A 615 -29.61 -26.02 -2.96
N GLU A 616 -28.32 -26.22 -2.69
CA GLU A 616 -27.52 -25.20 -2.00
C GLU A 616 -27.13 -24.07 -2.96
N ARG A 617 -26.76 -24.39 -4.21
CA ARG A 617 -26.46 -23.40 -5.26
C ARG A 617 -27.61 -22.41 -5.46
N LEU A 618 -28.85 -22.89 -5.49
CA LEU A 618 -30.04 -22.05 -5.62
C LEU A 618 -30.25 -21.14 -4.40
N ARG A 619 -29.87 -21.58 -3.19
CA ARG A 619 -30.01 -20.82 -1.94
C ARG A 619 -28.96 -19.71 -1.80
N ASP A 620 -27.74 -19.98 -2.24
CA ASP A 620 -26.59 -19.08 -2.12
C ASP A 620 -26.35 -18.25 -3.41
N SER A 621 -27.36 -18.13 -4.26
CA SER A 621 -27.35 -17.33 -5.50
C SER A 621 -27.32 -15.81 -5.26
N LYS A 622 -26.65 -15.34 -4.20
CA LYS A 622 -26.49 -13.92 -3.86
C LYS A 622 -25.54 -13.25 -4.86
N PHE A 623 -25.99 -12.17 -5.49
CA PHE A 623 -25.10 -11.30 -6.27
C PHE A 623 -24.09 -10.65 -5.30
N PRO A 624 -22.77 -10.66 -5.57
CA PRO A 624 -22.14 -10.81 -6.89
C PRO A 624 -21.43 -12.15 -7.19
N LEU A 625 -21.47 -13.19 -6.34
CA LEU A 625 -20.69 -14.41 -6.53
C LEU A 625 -21.46 -15.50 -7.31
N ARG A 626 -20.76 -16.22 -8.21
CA ARG A 626 -21.33 -17.32 -9.00
C ARG A 626 -20.37 -18.51 -9.07
N VAL A 627 -20.86 -19.67 -8.63
CA VAL A 627 -20.21 -20.97 -8.84
C VAL A 627 -20.92 -21.68 -9.99
N VAL A 628 -20.19 -21.95 -11.06
CA VAL A 628 -20.67 -22.62 -12.27
C VAL A 628 -20.29 -24.10 -12.21
N PRO A 629 -21.28 -25.01 -12.09
CA PRO A 629 -21.01 -26.43 -12.16
C PRO A 629 -20.73 -26.89 -13.59
N ILE A 630 -19.65 -27.64 -13.79
CA ILE A 630 -19.38 -28.38 -15.03
C ILE A 630 -19.24 -29.85 -14.66
N ASP A 631 -20.20 -30.66 -15.08
CA ASP A 631 -20.22 -32.10 -14.85
C ASP A 631 -19.47 -32.85 -15.96
N GLY A 632 -19.37 -34.18 -15.85
CA GLY A 632 -18.67 -34.99 -16.85
C GLY A 632 -19.18 -34.82 -18.28
N ALA A 633 -20.48 -34.54 -18.46
CA ALA A 633 -21.05 -34.29 -19.78
C ALA A 633 -20.67 -32.90 -20.31
N GLY A 634 -20.70 -31.87 -19.46
CA GLY A 634 -20.23 -30.52 -19.80
C GLY A 634 -18.73 -30.49 -20.11
N LEU A 635 -17.92 -31.24 -19.36
CA LEU A 635 -16.49 -31.37 -19.60
C LEU A 635 -16.21 -32.03 -20.96
N ARG A 636 -16.95 -33.08 -21.31
CA ARG A 636 -16.85 -33.70 -22.65
C ARG A 636 -17.17 -32.72 -23.76
N GLN A 637 -18.26 -31.95 -23.62
CA GLN A 637 -18.65 -30.94 -24.61
C GLN A 637 -17.56 -29.87 -24.79
N LEU A 638 -16.89 -29.46 -23.70
CA LEU A 638 -15.77 -28.53 -23.78
C LEU A 638 -14.58 -29.15 -24.50
N VAL A 639 -14.26 -30.43 -24.28
CA VAL A 639 -13.15 -31.09 -24.98
C VAL A 639 -13.41 -31.19 -26.48
N GLU A 640 -14.64 -31.54 -26.87
CA GLU A 640 -15.03 -31.79 -28.27
C GLU A 640 -15.31 -30.50 -29.07
N ALA A 641 -15.41 -29.34 -28.41
CA ALA A 641 -15.75 -28.09 -29.09
C ALA A 641 -14.53 -27.44 -29.79
N ASP A 642 -14.71 -27.07 -31.06
CA ASP A 642 -13.72 -26.30 -31.85
C ASP A 642 -13.52 -24.88 -31.31
N ASP A 643 -14.58 -24.29 -30.77
CA ASP A 643 -14.58 -23.01 -30.06
C ASP A 643 -15.31 -23.18 -28.71
N ARG A 644 -14.52 -23.06 -27.64
CA ARG A 644 -14.94 -23.34 -26.26
C ARG A 644 -15.53 -22.12 -25.58
N GLU A 645 -15.27 -20.91 -26.08
CA GLU A 645 -15.73 -19.66 -25.48
C GLU A 645 -17.27 -19.56 -25.48
N PRO A 646 -17.98 -19.81 -26.60
CA PRO A 646 -19.44 -19.71 -26.61
C PRO A 646 -20.11 -20.75 -25.71
N LEU A 647 -19.50 -21.92 -25.57
CA LEU A 647 -20.00 -23.00 -24.73
C LEU A 647 -19.80 -22.67 -23.24
N LEU A 648 -18.62 -22.18 -22.87
CA LEU A 648 -18.32 -21.75 -21.52
C LEU A 648 -19.21 -20.58 -21.11
N ARG A 649 -19.42 -19.60 -22.00
CA ARG A 649 -20.37 -18.48 -21.81
C ARG A 649 -21.77 -18.99 -21.48
N LYS A 650 -22.29 -19.96 -22.24
CA LYS A 650 -23.60 -20.58 -21.98
C LYS A 650 -23.69 -21.24 -20.60
N PHE A 651 -22.61 -21.85 -20.10
CA PHE A 651 -22.59 -22.42 -18.75
C PHE A 651 -22.71 -21.34 -17.68
N VAL A 652 -21.98 -20.23 -17.85
CA VAL A 652 -22.08 -19.08 -16.94
C VAL A 652 -23.48 -18.46 -16.98
N GLU A 653 -24.04 -18.19 -18.17
CA GLU A 653 -25.37 -17.63 -18.33
C GLU A 653 -26.46 -18.49 -17.67
N ARG A 654 -26.39 -19.82 -17.84
CA ARG A 654 -27.32 -20.75 -17.16
C ARG A 654 -27.21 -20.67 -15.64
N ALA A 655 -26.00 -20.56 -15.10
CA ALA A 655 -25.78 -20.42 -13.66
C ALA A 655 -26.22 -19.05 -13.11
N VAL A 656 -26.38 -18.04 -13.95
CA VAL A 656 -26.94 -16.73 -13.57
C VAL A 656 -28.46 -16.73 -13.60
N LEU A 657 -29.06 -17.42 -14.58
CA LEU A 657 -30.50 -17.47 -14.81
C LEU A 657 -31.23 -18.53 -13.96
N THR A 658 -30.49 -19.36 -13.21
CA THR A 658 -31.04 -20.37 -12.29
C THR A 658 -30.59 -20.11 -10.87
#